data_AF-A0AAV1C4I8-F1
#
_entry.id   AF-A0AAV1C4I8-F1
#
_cell.length_a   1.000
_cell.length_b   1.000
_cell.length_c   1.000
_cell.angle_alpha   90.00
_cell.angle_beta   90.00
_cell.angle_gamma   90.00
#
_symmetry.space_group_name_H-M   'P 1'
#
loop_
_entity.id
_entity.type
_entity.pdbx_description
1 polymer ?
#
loop_
_entity_poly.entity_id
_entity_poly.type
_entity_poly.pdbx_seq_one_letter_code
_entity_poly.pdbx_strand_id
1 'polypeptide(L)'
;MFMAFIETFFLSDNYKSSKLPSLQSPCSFFSNPMANPKSKSKPEAKFRPFIEQLADFNFTGNSSSLPHLRAPIAIKSLAVTALPSDPRQCLIYVGTFTGALYLLSVNPDATPENRLSLLKQTVIANGTALVSIRVVGTLGKVIVLAGDGFLYLLESFLVEPAKKVSAVKGGVTVFARRFFSKNNGYNRHERYEAQSNGSSSSRSSFFVAATSKKLVFLELNPNGALVVVKEIVGVFDGAIMDMVWVDDSVIFGNKSGYFLYSCVSGQCGMIFSLPELSRPQLKLLVKECRVLLVVDNVAVTVDTDGQPVGGSFVFQGMPDSIGEIGSHVVVVVKRGKVEVYHKQSGNRVQLVMLPADASGDSCLVTDQENGGEYVVISTSSKIICYQKVPWEEQIRDLLRKKCFNEAISLAEELQAEGEITKEMLSNLHAQVGLLLLFDLQFEEAVDHFLHSETMQPSELFPFIMADPNRWSLLVPRNRYWGLHPPPTLLENVVDDGLKTIQRAIYLKKAGVETNIDDEFLVNPPSRAQLLEAAIKNFIRYLEVSRNKELSPSVREGVDTLLMYLFRALNSVDDMERLASSENSCVVEELEMLLNDSGHLRTLAFLYASKGMSSKALAIWRKLARDFSPNYGDQAAKMKTITSGQETAVVEASNILEKSSDQDLVLQHLGWISDISQMLAVQVLISDQRSDMLSPDEVIAAIDPRKVEILQRYLQWLIEDQDSDDTQFHTMYALLLAKSSLETWEIEHELMSSGAVLSSEGQIAYSGKNSIFERPVRERLQSFLQSSDLYDPEEVLDLIEGSELWLEKAILYRKLGQETLALQILALKLEDCEAAEQYCAEIGRPDAYMQLLEMYLDPKDGKEPMFSAAVRLLHNHGEALDPLQVLEVLEFVSLIT
;
A
#
# COMPACT_ATOMS: atom_id res chain seq x y z
N MET A 1 13.73 46.53 5.16
CA MET A 1 13.68 45.25 4.42
C MET A 1 12.48 45.18 3.49
N PHE A 2 11.25 45.43 3.96
CA PHE A 2 10.03 45.42 3.10
C PHE A 2 10.07 46.41 1.91
N MET A 3 10.43 47.69 2.13
CA MET A 3 10.56 48.67 1.03
C MET A 3 11.53 48.23 -0.08
N ALA A 4 12.67 47.62 0.29
CA ALA A 4 13.67 47.17 -0.67
C ALA A 4 13.16 46.04 -1.58
N PHE A 5 12.21 45.22 -1.12
CA PHE A 5 11.65 44.13 -1.91
C PHE A 5 10.73 44.63 -3.02
N ILE A 6 10.02 45.75 -2.80
CA ILE A 6 9.16 46.39 -3.80
C ILE A 6 10.00 47.18 -4.81
N GLU A 7 10.98 47.99 -4.37
CA GLU A 7 11.85 48.75 -5.29
C GLU A 7 12.65 47.85 -6.24
N THR A 8 13.11 46.68 -5.78
CA THR A 8 13.90 45.75 -6.61
C THR A 8 13.06 45.13 -7.75
N PHE A 9 11.75 44.99 -7.58
CA PHE A 9 10.87 44.34 -8.57
C PHE A 9 10.41 45.29 -9.70
N PHE A 10 10.41 46.61 -9.47
CA PHE A 10 9.97 47.60 -10.45
C PHE A 10 11.08 48.15 -11.36
N LEU A 11 12.35 47.85 -11.08
CA LEU A 11 13.51 48.39 -11.80
C LEU A 11 14.19 47.41 -12.77
N SER A 12 13.77 46.14 -12.82
CA SER A 12 14.42 45.10 -13.63
C SER A 12 13.85 44.95 -15.04
N ASP A 13 13.66 46.05 -15.77
CA ASP A 13 13.33 45.99 -17.21
C ASP A 13 13.86 47.20 -17.99
N ASN A 14 15.18 47.42 -17.97
CA ASN A 14 15.91 48.16 -19.01
C ASN A 14 17.45 47.99 -18.96
N TYR A 15 18.07 48.01 -20.15
CA TYR A 15 19.52 48.00 -20.47
C TYR A 15 20.37 46.72 -20.30
N LYS A 16 21.00 46.34 -21.43
CA LYS A 16 22.11 45.37 -21.54
C LYS A 16 23.48 46.07 -21.42
N SER A 17 24.52 45.29 -21.07
CA SER A 17 25.96 45.50 -21.38
C SER A 17 26.68 46.67 -20.66
N SER A 18 27.60 46.48 -19.70
CA SER A 18 28.89 45.78 -19.87
C SER A 18 29.80 45.80 -18.61
N LYS A 19 30.71 44.81 -18.51
CA LYS A 19 32.03 44.74 -17.80
C LYS A 19 32.17 45.03 -16.27
N LEU A 20 32.73 44.02 -15.59
CA LEU A 20 33.46 43.97 -14.30
C LEU A 20 34.72 44.88 -14.26
N PRO A 21 35.38 45.18 -13.09
CA PRO A 21 35.66 44.22 -12.01
C PRO A 21 35.72 44.69 -10.50
N SER A 22 35.55 43.69 -9.63
CA SER A 22 36.15 43.42 -8.28
C SER A 22 36.51 44.55 -7.28
N LEU A 23 36.07 44.40 -6.00
CA LEU A 23 36.98 44.31 -4.83
C LEU A 23 36.30 43.84 -3.51
N GLN A 24 36.85 42.77 -2.93
CA GLN A 24 36.97 42.30 -1.51
C GLN A 24 35.87 42.43 -0.42
N SER A 25 35.83 41.38 0.41
CA SER A 25 35.03 41.07 1.62
C SER A 25 35.82 41.44 2.92
N PRO A 26 35.57 40.97 4.18
CA PRO A 26 34.66 39.95 4.79
C PRO A 26 33.63 40.59 5.77
N CYS A 27 32.88 39.95 6.70
CA CYS A 27 32.70 38.58 7.25
C CYS A 27 31.18 38.22 7.19
N SER A 28 30.65 36.99 7.05
CA SER A 28 30.90 35.64 7.59
C SER A 28 30.29 35.32 8.97
N PHE A 29 29.09 34.73 8.98
CA PHE A 29 28.76 33.55 9.80
C PHE A 29 27.84 32.62 8.99
N PHE A 30 28.04 31.31 9.10
CA PHE A 30 27.58 30.30 8.14
C PHE A 30 26.45 29.41 8.68
N SER A 31 25.49 29.08 7.81
CA SER A 31 24.94 27.72 7.66
C SER A 31 24.41 27.56 6.23
N ASN A 32 24.76 26.45 5.55
CA ASN A 32 24.81 26.36 4.09
C ASN A 32 23.46 26.39 3.34
N PRO A 33 23.43 26.95 2.11
CA PRO A 33 22.45 26.60 1.08
C PRO A 33 22.93 25.41 0.22
N MET A 34 22.02 24.56 -0.24
CA MET A 34 22.32 23.57 -1.27
C MET A 34 21.14 23.37 -2.24
N ALA A 35 21.48 23.12 -3.50
CA ALA A 35 20.60 22.75 -4.62
C ALA A 35 19.45 23.73 -4.94
N ASN A 36 19.70 24.59 -5.95
CA ASN A 36 18.66 25.24 -6.73
C ASN A 36 18.22 24.30 -7.88
N PRO A 37 17.04 23.66 -7.86
CA PRO A 37 16.52 22.96 -9.01
C PRO A 37 15.87 23.96 -9.96
N LYS A 38 16.33 23.93 -11.21
CA LYS A 38 15.79 24.67 -12.38
C LYS A 38 14.28 24.90 -12.27
N SER A 39 13.85 26.14 -12.45
CA SER A 39 12.45 26.53 -12.52
C SER A 39 11.72 25.78 -13.64
N LYS A 40 11.15 24.61 -13.31
CA LYS A 40 10.05 24.05 -14.09
C LYS A 40 8.93 25.10 -14.04
N SER A 41 8.47 25.54 -15.21
CA SER A 41 7.20 26.26 -15.31
C SER A 41 6.15 25.43 -14.57
N LYS A 42 5.51 26.01 -13.55
CA LYS A 42 4.31 25.41 -12.94
C LYS A 42 3.35 25.06 -14.08
N PRO A 43 2.77 23.85 -14.12
CA PRO A 43 1.76 23.54 -15.12
C PRO A 43 0.63 24.56 -14.98
N GLU A 44 0.19 25.16 -16.10
CA GLU A 44 -1.05 25.92 -16.12
C GLU A 44 -2.18 24.91 -15.87
N ALA A 45 -2.81 25.00 -14.69
CA ALA A 45 -3.93 24.14 -14.33
C ALA A 45 -5.02 24.26 -15.39
N LYS A 46 -5.48 23.12 -15.91
CA LYS A 46 -6.56 23.12 -16.92
C LYS A 46 -7.85 23.59 -16.23
N PHE A 47 -8.64 24.41 -16.93
CA PHE A 47 -9.74 25.15 -16.30
C PHE A 47 -10.78 24.24 -15.63
N ARG A 48 -10.84 24.28 -14.29
CA ARG A 48 -11.89 23.63 -13.49
C ARG A 48 -13.04 24.61 -13.20
N PRO A 49 -14.31 24.19 -13.31
CA PRO A 49 -15.45 25.05 -12.99
C PRO A 49 -15.62 25.16 -11.47
N PHE A 50 -15.10 26.24 -10.88
CA PHE A 50 -15.34 26.58 -9.47
C PHE A 50 -16.62 27.42 -9.30
N ILE A 51 -16.90 28.31 -10.26
CA ILE A 51 -18.15 29.06 -10.37
C ILE A 51 -18.91 28.68 -11.64
N GLU A 52 -20.22 28.59 -11.53
CA GLU A 52 -21.17 28.41 -12.64
C GLU A 52 -22.21 29.55 -12.67
N GLN A 53 -22.71 29.89 -13.86
CA GLN A 53 -23.75 30.92 -14.01
C GLN A 53 -25.10 30.32 -13.61
N LEU A 54 -25.68 30.80 -12.50
CA LEU A 54 -26.99 30.38 -12.03
C LEU A 54 -28.12 30.99 -12.88
N ALA A 55 -28.02 32.29 -13.13
CA ALA A 55 -29.01 33.13 -13.80
C ALA A 55 -28.44 34.50 -14.19
N ASP A 56 -29.12 35.20 -15.09
CA ASP A 56 -28.81 36.56 -15.49
C ASP A 56 -30.05 37.42 -15.72
N PHE A 57 -29.92 38.72 -15.50
CA PHE A 57 -30.99 39.71 -15.67
C PHE A 57 -30.47 40.87 -16.51
N ASN A 58 -31.15 41.16 -17.62
CA ASN A 58 -30.76 42.23 -18.53
C ASN A 58 -31.77 43.40 -18.46
N PHE A 59 -31.28 44.60 -18.17
CA PHE A 59 -32.09 45.81 -18.11
C PHE A 59 -32.48 46.38 -19.49
N THR A 60 -31.96 45.84 -20.60
CA THR A 60 -32.23 46.31 -21.97
C THR A 60 -33.10 45.37 -22.81
N GLY A 61 -33.53 44.23 -22.27
CA GLY A 61 -34.28 43.21 -23.01
C GLY A 61 -35.75 43.58 -23.28
N ASN A 62 -36.16 43.54 -24.55
CA ASN A 62 -37.57 43.67 -24.96
C ASN A 62 -38.43 42.55 -24.35
N SER A 63 -39.30 42.87 -23.40
CA SER A 63 -40.49 42.07 -23.08
C SER A 63 -41.64 42.95 -22.61
N SER A 64 -42.87 42.51 -22.86
CA SER A 64 -44.11 43.28 -22.76
C SER A 64 -44.62 43.58 -21.34
N SER A 65 -43.77 43.47 -20.32
CA SER A 65 -44.13 43.52 -18.89
C SER A 65 -43.77 44.82 -18.16
N LEU A 66 -42.87 45.66 -18.69
CA LEU A 66 -42.33 46.85 -17.99
C LEU A 66 -42.32 48.12 -18.88
N PRO A 67 -43.44 48.84 -19.03
CA PRO A 67 -43.62 49.91 -20.03
C PRO A 67 -42.94 51.27 -19.72
N HIS A 68 -42.03 51.35 -18.74
CA HIS A 68 -41.49 52.63 -18.23
C HIS A 68 -39.96 52.76 -18.23
N LEU A 69 -39.22 51.75 -18.67
CA LEU A 69 -37.75 51.80 -18.74
C LEU A 69 -37.29 52.50 -20.03
N ARG A 70 -37.02 53.81 -19.94
CA ARG A 70 -36.30 54.57 -20.97
C ARG A 70 -34.86 54.84 -20.51
N ALA A 71 -33.91 54.61 -21.44
CA ALA A 71 -32.45 54.71 -21.31
C ALA A 71 -31.76 53.52 -20.61
N PRO A 72 -30.52 53.16 -21.03
CA PRO A 72 -29.75 52.08 -20.39
C PRO A 72 -29.39 52.45 -18.95
N ILE A 73 -29.69 51.53 -18.03
CA ILE A 73 -29.37 51.69 -16.61
C ILE A 73 -27.88 51.42 -16.41
N ALA A 74 -27.08 52.48 -16.33
CA ALA A 74 -25.71 52.36 -15.85
C ALA A 74 -25.75 52.01 -14.34
N ILE A 75 -25.17 50.86 -14.00
CA ILE A 75 -25.05 50.35 -12.62
C ILE A 75 -23.83 51.00 -11.96
N LYS A 76 -23.98 51.48 -10.73
CA LYS A 76 -22.93 52.16 -9.95
C LYS A 76 -22.48 51.40 -8.71
N SER A 77 -23.39 50.68 -8.05
CA SER A 77 -23.10 49.90 -6.84
C SER A 77 -23.99 48.66 -6.76
N LEU A 78 -23.48 47.64 -6.08
CA LEU A 78 -24.18 46.39 -5.77
C LEU A 78 -24.04 46.06 -4.29
N ALA A 79 -24.97 45.28 -3.76
CA ALA A 79 -24.80 44.51 -2.53
C ALA A 79 -25.66 43.24 -2.58
N VAL A 80 -25.20 42.15 -1.94
CA VAL A 80 -25.94 40.88 -1.83
C VAL A 80 -26.06 40.48 -0.38
N THR A 81 -27.25 40.06 0.03
CA THR A 81 -27.49 39.46 1.36
C THR A 81 -28.26 38.14 1.21
N ALA A 82 -28.05 37.22 2.16
CA ALA A 82 -28.86 36.02 2.30
C ALA A 82 -30.22 36.38 2.94
N LEU A 83 -31.29 35.68 2.57
CA LEU A 83 -32.55 35.78 3.31
C LEU A 83 -32.40 35.08 4.67
N PRO A 84 -32.77 35.73 5.81
CA PRO A 84 -32.66 35.10 7.13
C PRO A 84 -33.48 33.81 7.31
N SER A 85 -34.51 33.62 6.46
CA SER A 85 -35.38 32.44 6.44
C SER A 85 -34.81 31.27 5.61
N ASP A 86 -34.00 31.56 4.59
CA ASP A 86 -33.40 30.55 3.71
C ASP A 86 -32.08 31.11 3.12
N PRO A 87 -30.91 30.60 3.51
CA PRO A 87 -29.62 31.10 3.03
C PRO A 87 -29.35 30.79 1.55
N ARG A 88 -30.13 29.91 0.91
CA ARG A 88 -30.05 29.65 -0.54
C ARG A 88 -30.72 30.75 -1.36
N GLN A 89 -31.68 31.47 -0.79
CA GLN A 89 -32.30 32.61 -1.44
C GLN A 89 -31.56 33.90 -1.07
N CYS A 90 -31.28 34.73 -2.06
CA CYS A 90 -30.52 35.96 -1.89
C CYS A 90 -31.28 37.18 -2.42
N LEU A 91 -31.07 38.32 -1.79
CA LEU A 91 -31.53 39.61 -2.27
C LEU A 91 -30.35 40.40 -2.84
N ILE A 92 -30.47 40.84 -4.10
CA ILE A 92 -29.48 41.69 -4.77
C ILE A 92 -30.02 43.11 -4.82
N TYR A 93 -29.24 44.04 -4.27
CA TYR A 93 -29.51 45.48 -4.32
C TYR A 93 -28.65 46.12 -5.40
N VAL A 94 -29.27 46.86 -6.32
CA VAL A 94 -28.61 47.43 -7.50
C VAL A 94 -28.82 48.94 -7.52
N GLY A 95 -27.76 49.69 -7.25
CA GLY A 95 -27.76 51.14 -7.25
C GLY A 95 -27.28 51.71 -8.58
N THR A 96 -28.02 52.67 -9.14
CA THR A 96 -27.72 53.25 -10.46
C THR A 96 -27.03 54.61 -10.39
N PHE A 97 -26.47 55.06 -11.51
CA PHE A 97 -26.02 56.45 -11.68
C PHE A 97 -27.17 57.49 -11.63
N THR A 98 -28.42 57.07 -11.84
CA THR A 98 -29.61 57.94 -11.85
C THR A 98 -30.25 58.14 -10.46
N GLY A 99 -29.80 57.40 -9.44
CA GLY A 99 -30.34 57.48 -8.07
C GLY A 99 -31.46 56.48 -7.77
N ALA A 100 -31.69 55.52 -8.66
CA ALA A 100 -32.64 54.43 -8.46
C ALA A 100 -31.96 53.23 -7.79
N LEU A 101 -32.71 52.55 -6.92
CA LEU A 101 -32.35 51.30 -6.28
C LEU A 101 -33.33 50.21 -6.74
N TYR A 102 -32.82 49.15 -7.34
CA TYR A 102 -33.58 47.95 -7.70
C TYR A 102 -33.27 46.83 -6.72
N LEU A 103 -34.29 46.03 -6.40
CA LEU A 103 -34.21 44.85 -5.56
C LEU A 103 -34.57 43.62 -6.40
N LEU A 104 -33.61 42.74 -6.63
CA LEU A 104 -33.80 41.46 -7.29
C LEU A 104 -33.82 40.32 -6.25
N SER A 105 -34.60 39.27 -6.51
CA SER A 105 -34.58 38.02 -5.77
C SER A 105 -33.85 36.95 -6.57
N VAL A 106 -32.92 36.25 -5.93
CA VAL A 106 -32.36 34.98 -6.39
C VAL A 106 -33.15 33.85 -5.74
N ASN A 107 -33.74 32.96 -6.54
CA ASN A 107 -34.33 31.72 -6.08
C ASN A 107 -33.80 30.54 -6.92
N PRO A 108 -32.89 29.70 -6.40
CA PRO A 108 -32.26 28.63 -7.18
C PRO A 108 -33.24 27.53 -7.61
N ASP A 109 -34.30 27.30 -6.84
CA ASP A 109 -35.31 26.26 -7.08
C ASP A 109 -36.36 26.66 -8.14
N ALA A 110 -36.34 27.92 -8.60
CA ALA A 110 -37.23 28.39 -9.66
C ALA A 110 -36.80 27.87 -11.05
N THR A 111 -37.71 27.96 -12.02
CA THR A 111 -37.37 27.71 -13.43
C THR A 111 -36.23 28.64 -13.88
N PRO A 112 -35.34 28.24 -14.81
CA PRO A 112 -34.14 29.01 -15.16
C PRO A 112 -34.41 30.49 -15.48
N GLU A 113 -35.52 30.77 -16.17
CA GLU A 113 -35.99 32.12 -16.52
C GLU A 113 -36.44 32.97 -15.33
N ASN A 114 -36.89 32.35 -14.23
CA ASN A 114 -37.41 33.00 -13.04
C ASN A 114 -36.45 32.96 -11.84
N ARG A 115 -35.27 32.33 -11.98
CA ARG A 115 -34.24 32.25 -10.93
C ARG A 115 -33.76 33.63 -10.46
N LEU A 116 -33.86 34.64 -11.31
CA LEU A 116 -33.52 36.02 -11.00
C LEU A 116 -34.68 36.95 -11.40
N SER A 117 -35.41 37.48 -10.42
CA SER A 117 -36.63 38.28 -10.65
C SER A 117 -36.59 39.64 -9.98
N LEU A 118 -37.19 40.66 -10.60
CA LEU A 118 -37.29 42.02 -10.05
C LEU A 118 -38.47 42.10 -9.07
N LEU A 119 -38.16 42.30 -7.77
CA LEU A 119 -39.18 42.47 -6.73
C LEU A 119 -39.68 43.91 -6.64
N LYS A 120 -38.76 44.88 -6.60
CA LYS A 120 -39.12 46.28 -6.36
C LYS A 120 -38.09 47.26 -6.93
N GLN A 121 -38.57 48.44 -7.29
CA GLN A 121 -37.77 49.60 -7.64
C GLN A 121 -38.17 50.77 -6.73
N THR A 122 -37.21 51.58 -6.30
CA THR A 122 -37.44 52.86 -5.63
C THR A 122 -36.42 53.90 -6.10
N VAL A 123 -36.75 55.19 -6.01
CA VAL A 123 -35.81 56.27 -6.32
C VAL A 123 -35.46 56.98 -5.04
N ILE A 124 -34.17 57.01 -4.70
CA ILE A 124 -33.65 57.50 -3.42
C ILE A 124 -33.24 58.97 -3.54
N ALA A 125 -32.51 59.31 -4.60
CA ALA A 125 -31.92 60.64 -4.78
C ALA A 125 -31.83 61.01 -6.26
N ASN A 126 -32.89 61.66 -6.77
CA ASN A 126 -33.06 62.02 -8.19
C ASN A 126 -31.80 62.65 -8.81
N GLY A 127 -31.23 61.99 -9.83
CA GLY A 127 -30.12 62.52 -10.60
C GLY A 127 -28.75 62.44 -9.93
N THR A 128 -28.63 61.72 -8.80
CA THR A 128 -27.35 61.48 -8.12
C THR A 128 -27.05 59.99 -8.05
N ALA A 129 -25.80 59.60 -8.31
CA ALA A 129 -25.42 58.19 -8.35
C ALA A 129 -25.44 57.54 -6.95
N LEU A 130 -25.93 56.29 -6.84
CA LEU A 130 -25.84 55.53 -5.59
C LEU A 130 -24.44 54.89 -5.50
N VAL A 131 -23.57 55.47 -4.67
CA VAL A 131 -22.12 55.18 -4.64
C VAL A 131 -21.80 53.88 -3.93
N SER A 132 -22.50 53.57 -2.83
CA SER A 132 -22.25 52.38 -2.02
C SER A 132 -23.52 51.94 -1.30
N ILE A 133 -23.72 50.63 -1.20
CA ILE A 133 -24.84 49.99 -0.50
C ILE A 133 -24.25 49.08 0.58
N ARG A 134 -24.83 49.09 1.79
CA ARG A 134 -24.54 48.14 2.85
C ARG A 134 -25.85 47.61 3.41
N VAL A 135 -25.99 46.30 3.42
CA VAL A 135 -27.15 45.62 3.99
C VAL A 135 -26.85 45.27 5.46
N VAL A 136 -27.90 45.18 6.26
CA VAL A 136 -27.84 44.81 7.68
C VAL A 136 -28.93 43.76 7.91
N GLY A 137 -28.72 42.54 7.38
CA GLY A 137 -29.74 41.48 7.39
C GLY A 137 -30.31 41.20 8.79
N THR A 138 -29.48 41.29 9.84
CA THR A 138 -29.87 41.11 11.25
C THR A 138 -30.88 42.13 11.78
N LEU A 139 -30.99 43.30 11.17
CA LEU A 139 -31.92 44.37 11.56
C LEU A 139 -32.97 44.67 10.46
N GLY A 140 -32.94 43.93 9.34
CA GLY A 140 -33.80 44.17 8.18
C GLY A 140 -33.61 45.55 7.54
N LYS A 141 -32.42 46.17 7.67
CA LYS A 141 -32.13 47.52 7.15
C LYS A 141 -31.13 47.50 6.00
N VAL A 142 -31.18 48.54 5.18
CA VAL A 142 -30.22 48.84 4.11
C VAL A 142 -29.81 50.30 4.25
N ILE A 143 -28.51 50.56 4.23
CA ILE A 143 -27.93 51.91 4.21
C ILE A 143 -27.34 52.15 2.82
N VAL A 144 -27.66 53.29 2.22
CA VAL A 144 -27.19 53.70 0.90
C VAL A 144 -26.52 55.06 0.98
N LEU A 145 -25.33 55.18 0.38
CA LEU A 145 -24.64 56.45 0.18
C LEU A 145 -24.95 56.97 -1.23
N ALA A 146 -25.53 58.17 -1.33
CA ALA A 146 -25.71 58.87 -2.59
C ALA A 146 -24.51 59.80 -2.89
N GLY A 147 -24.29 60.11 -4.17
CA GLY A 147 -23.16 60.91 -4.66
C GLY A 147 -23.18 62.38 -4.24
N ASP A 148 -24.27 62.85 -3.65
CA ASP A 148 -24.37 64.13 -2.95
C ASP A 148 -23.78 64.10 -1.53
N GLY A 149 -23.28 62.94 -1.09
CA GLY A 149 -22.62 62.74 0.20
C GLY A 149 -23.58 62.48 1.37
N PHE A 150 -24.87 62.22 1.09
CA PHE A 150 -25.85 61.88 2.12
C PHE A 150 -26.09 60.38 2.24
N LEU A 151 -26.30 59.92 3.48
CA LEU A 151 -26.70 58.56 3.81
C LEU A 151 -28.23 58.47 3.89
N TYR A 152 -28.78 57.38 3.37
CA TYR A 152 -30.21 57.05 3.38
C TYR A 152 -30.41 55.67 4.01
N LEU A 153 -31.40 55.56 4.89
CA LEU A 153 -31.79 54.32 5.57
C LEU A 153 -33.12 53.81 4.99
N LEU A 154 -33.17 52.51 4.69
CA LEU A 154 -34.32 51.82 4.10
C LEU A 154 -34.56 50.48 4.81
N GLU A 155 -35.77 49.93 4.67
CA GLU A 155 -36.08 48.53 5.01
C GLU A 155 -35.57 47.58 3.91
N SER A 156 -35.19 46.35 4.25
CA SER A 156 -34.65 45.36 3.29
C SER A 156 -35.57 45.09 2.10
N PHE A 157 -36.89 45.04 2.28
CA PHE A 157 -37.86 44.84 1.19
C PHE A 157 -38.30 46.15 0.51
N LEU A 158 -37.64 47.28 0.82
CA LEU A 158 -37.90 48.61 0.26
C LEU A 158 -39.36 49.04 0.36
N VAL A 159 -40.08 48.60 1.41
CA VAL A 159 -41.53 48.85 1.58
C VAL A 159 -41.79 50.33 1.85
N GLU A 160 -41.06 50.90 2.81
CA GLU A 160 -41.12 52.31 3.18
C GLU A 160 -40.21 53.20 2.31
N PRO A 161 -40.52 54.52 2.19
CA PRO A 161 -39.64 55.48 1.53
C PRO A 161 -38.31 55.68 2.27
N ALA A 162 -37.27 56.07 1.54
CA ALA A 162 -35.93 56.24 2.08
C ALA A 162 -35.84 57.40 3.08
N LYS A 163 -35.33 57.12 4.29
CA LYS A 163 -35.16 58.10 5.36
C LYS A 163 -33.74 58.68 5.32
N LYS A 164 -33.63 59.98 5.04
CA LYS A 164 -32.34 60.68 5.00
C LYS A 164 -31.73 60.82 6.40
N VAL A 165 -30.50 60.35 6.57
CA VAL A 165 -29.77 60.38 7.84
C VAL A 165 -29.07 61.74 8.00
N SER A 166 -29.46 62.51 9.02
CA SER A 166 -28.90 63.84 9.34
C SER A 166 -27.73 63.82 10.33
N ALA A 167 -27.32 62.62 10.79
CA ALA A 167 -26.32 62.42 11.84
C ALA A 167 -24.90 62.89 11.43
N VAL A 168 -24.53 62.75 10.15
CA VAL A 168 -23.19 63.11 9.65
C VAL A 168 -23.24 64.43 8.87
N LYS A 169 -22.37 65.37 9.25
CA LYS A 169 -22.19 66.66 8.57
C LYS A 169 -20.88 66.67 7.78
N GLY A 170 -20.88 67.26 6.59
CA GLY A 170 -19.66 67.49 5.80
C GLY A 170 -19.45 66.59 4.56
N GLY A 171 -20.46 65.83 4.16
CA GLY A 171 -20.42 64.95 2.98
C GLY A 171 -19.63 63.67 3.22
N VAL A 172 -20.31 62.53 3.22
CA VAL A 172 -19.68 61.21 3.37
C VAL A 172 -19.06 60.80 2.04
N THR A 173 -17.78 60.42 2.04
CA THR A 173 -17.09 59.89 0.85
C THR A 173 -17.17 58.37 0.77
N VAL A 174 -17.01 57.70 1.92
CA VAL A 174 -16.97 56.23 2.06
C VAL A 174 -17.61 55.86 3.40
N PHE A 175 -18.25 54.68 3.47
CA PHE A 175 -18.65 54.11 4.75
C PHE A 175 -18.48 52.59 4.78
N ALA A 176 -18.14 52.06 5.96
CA ALA A 176 -17.90 50.65 6.23
C ALA A 176 -18.67 50.19 7.46
N ARG A 177 -19.06 48.92 7.48
CA ARG A 177 -19.63 48.23 8.65
C ARG A 177 -18.50 47.61 9.46
N ARG A 178 -18.59 47.61 10.79
CA ARG A 178 -17.67 46.85 11.66
C ARG A 178 -17.88 45.35 11.45
N PHE A 179 -16.82 44.64 11.12
CA PHE A 179 -16.77 43.19 11.18
C PHE A 179 -16.09 42.73 12.49
N PHE A 180 -16.52 41.59 13.03
CA PHE A 180 -15.96 41.02 14.26
C PHE A 180 -15.37 39.64 13.98
N SER A 181 -14.10 39.45 14.32
CA SER A 181 -13.40 38.16 14.23
C SER A 181 -13.89 37.19 15.29
N LYS A 182 -14.13 35.94 14.90
CA LYS A 182 -14.53 34.87 15.83
C LYS A 182 -13.37 34.35 16.69
N ASN A 183 -12.12 34.65 16.32
CA ASN A 183 -10.92 34.08 16.95
C ASN A 183 -10.33 34.94 18.07
N ASN A 184 -10.84 36.14 18.30
CA ASN A 184 -10.24 37.05 19.28
C ASN A 184 -10.71 36.71 20.71
N GLY A 185 -10.04 35.75 21.35
CA GLY A 185 -10.33 35.28 22.72
C GLY A 185 -10.22 36.30 23.85
N TYR A 186 -10.02 37.58 23.51
CA TYR A 186 -10.02 38.71 24.44
C TYR A 186 -11.30 39.53 24.36
N ASN A 187 -12.37 38.94 24.90
CA ASN A 187 -13.61 39.61 25.27
C ASN A 187 -13.39 40.69 26.35
N ARG A 188 -12.77 41.81 25.98
CA ARG A 188 -12.52 42.95 26.87
C ARG A 188 -13.61 44.04 26.80
N HIS A 189 -14.45 44.03 25.75
CA HIS A 189 -15.66 44.86 25.67
C HIS A 189 -16.98 44.13 25.98
N GLU A 190 -17.09 42.80 25.78
CA GLU A 190 -18.31 42.05 26.20
C GLU A 190 -18.54 42.03 27.73
N ARG A 191 -17.55 42.44 28.54
CA ARG A 191 -17.62 42.35 30.01
C ARG A 191 -18.16 43.58 30.74
N TYR A 192 -18.41 44.70 30.06
CA TYR A 192 -18.92 45.92 30.72
C TYR A 192 -20.43 46.17 30.57
N GLU A 193 -21.14 45.44 29.70
CA GLU A 193 -22.61 45.52 29.58
C GLU A 193 -23.33 44.28 30.14
N ALA A 194 -22.62 43.16 30.35
CA ALA A 194 -23.19 41.90 30.84
C ALA A 194 -23.62 41.90 32.33
N GLN A 195 -23.61 43.05 33.02
CA GLN A 195 -24.10 43.19 34.40
C GLN A 195 -25.32 44.13 34.57
N SER A 196 -25.93 44.60 33.49
CA SER A 196 -27.24 45.28 33.56
C SER A 196 -28.25 44.67 32.59
N ASN A 197 -29.21 43.95 33.18
CA ASN A 197 -30.44 43.41 32.58
C ASN A 197 -30.29 42.27 31.55
N GLY A 198 -30.55 41.05 32.04
CA GLY A 198 -30.79 39.89 31.19
C GLY A 198 -32.04 40.06 30.33
N SER A 199 -31.82 40.32 29.05
CA SER A 199 -32.75 40.02 27.96
C SER A 199 -31.91 39.67 26.73
N SER A 200 -32.45 38.89 25.78
CA SER A 200 -31.77 38.55 24.54
C SER A 200 -31.59 39.82 23.68
N SER A 201 -30.49 40.55 23.91
CA SER A 201 -30.32 41.90 23.40
C SER A 201 -30.21 41.90 21.87
N SER A 202 -31.12 42.65 21.23
CA SER A 202 -30.98 43.00 19.82
C SER A 202 -29.66 43.74 19.63
N ARG A 203 -28.67 43.08 19.01
CA ARG A 203 -27.33 43.63 18.82
C ARG A 203 -27.40 44.87 17.91
N SER A 204 -26.91 46.00 18.40
CA SER A 204 -26.65 47.16 17.56
C SER A 204 -25.54 46.85 16.54
N SER A 205 -25.54 47.57 15.42
CA SER A 205 -24.53 47.41 14.37
C SER A 205 -23.70 48.68 14.23
N PHE A 206 -22.38 48.56 14.33
CA PHE A 206 -21.46 49.69 14.24
C PHE A 206 -20.99 49.93 12.81
N PHE A 207 -20.85 51.22 12.45
CA PHE A 207 -20.37 51.69 11.16
C PHE A 207 -19.35 52.80 11.36
N VAL A 208 -18.48 52.99 10.37
CA VAL A 208 -17.59 54.15 10.29
C VAL A 208 -17.80 54.83 8.94
N ALA A 209 -18.02 56.14 8.97
CA ALA A 209 -18.19 56.98 7.80
C ALA A 209 -17.04 57.98 7.69
N ALA A 210 -16.36 57.98 6.55
CA ALA A 210 -15.35 58.96 6.21
C ALA A 210 -15.98 60.21 5.59
N THR A 211 -15.55 61.37 6.04
CA THR A 211 -15.73 62.67 5.38
C THR A 211 -14.36 63.18 4.93
N SER A 212 -14.32 64.29 4.18
CA SER A 212 -13.08 64.86 3.64
C SER A 212 -11.95 65.15 4.65
N LYS A 213 -12.24 65.26 5.96
CA LYS A 213 -11.24 65.50 7.02
C LYS A 213 -11.47 64.73 8.34
N LYS A 214 -12.46 63.82 8.38
CA LYS A 214 -12.93 63.20 9.63
C LYS A 214 -13.44 61.77 9.45
N LEU A 215 -13.24 60.93 10.47
CA LEU A 215 -13.93 59.65 10.63
C LEU A 215 -15.02 59.79 11.68
N VAL A 216 -16.24 59.38 11.34
CA VAL A 216 -17.42 59.42 12.21
C VAL A 216 -17.88 57.99 12.46
N PHE A 217 -17.80 57.55 13.70
CA PHE A 217 -18.25 56.25 14.16
C PHE A 217 -19.72 56.35 14.56
N LEU A 218 -20.51 55.41 14.06
CA LEU A 218 -21.97 55.43 14.05
C LEU A 218 -22.50 54.10 14.60
N GLU A 219 -23.57 54.15 15.37
CA GLU A 219 -24.28 52.99 15.87
C GLU A 219 -25.68 52.96 15.29
N LEU A 220 -26.05 51.84 14.67
CA LEU A 220 -27.42 51.53 14.27
C LEU A 220 -28.11 50.79 15.41
N ASN A 221 -28.97 51.51 16.12
CA ASN A 221 -29.79 50.95 17.19
C ASN A 221 -30.84 49.98 16.61
N PRO A 222 -31.31 48.98 17.39
CA PRO A 222 -32.38 48.06 16.98
C PRO A 222 -33.65 48.77 16.51
N ASN A 223 -33.94 49.94 17.07
CA ASN A 223 -35.08 50.79 16.73
C ASN A 223 -34.93 51.49 15.36
N GLY A 224 -33.87 51.21 14.59
CA GLY A 224 -33.63 51.81 13.27
C GLY A 224 -33.12 53.25 13.30
N ALA A 225 -32.59 53.72 14.44
CA ALA A 225 -31.98 55.05 14.55
C ALA A 225 -30.45 54.94 14.42
N LEU A 226 -29.84 55.82 13.62
CA LEU A 226 -28.38 55.91 13.47
C LEU A 226 -27.84 57.06 14.34
N VAL A 227 -27.00 56.73 15.32
CA VAL A 227 -26.47 57.68 16.32
C VAL A 227 -24.96 57.85 16.15
N VAL A 228 -24.41 59.04 16.39
CA VAL A 228 -22.96 59.27 16.41
C VAL A 228 -22.38 58.87 17.76
N VAL A 229 -21.40 57.97 17.74
CA VAL A 229 -20.69 57.48 18.94
C VAL A 229 -19.38 58.23 19.17
N LYS A 230 -18.59 58.44 18.10
CA LYS A 230 -17.26 59.07 18.19
C LYS A 230 -16.95 59.81 16.88
N GLU A 231 -16.33 60.98 16.98
CA GLU A 231 -15.87 61.76 15.83
C GLU A 231 -14.38 62.06 15.98
N ILE A 232 -13.60 61.79 14.94
CA ILE A 232 -12.14 61.90 14.91
C ILE A 232 -11.74 62.78 13.73
N VAL A 233 -10.92 63.81 13.99
CA VAL A 233 -10.62 64.90 13.04
C VAL A 233 -9.12 65.03 12.82
N GLY A 234 -8.68 65.24 11.58
CA GLY A 234 -7.29 65.63 11.27
C GLY A 234 -6.25 64.51 11.39
N VAL A 235 -6.67 63.25 11.29
CA VAL A 235 -5.82 62.06 11.48
C VAL A 235 -5.16 61.57 10.17
N PHE A 236 -5.62 62.07 9.02
CA PHE A 236 -5.12 61.72 7.69
C PHE A 236 -5.26 62.93 6.76
N ASP A 237 -4.42 62.99 5.73
CA ASP A 237 -4.52 63.99 4.66
C ASP A 237 -5.18 63.38 3.40
N GLY A 238 -5.90 64.20 2.65
CA GLY A 238 -6.68 63.79 1.49
C GLY A 238 -7.97 63.03 1.80
N ALA A 239 -8.80 62.85 0.77
CA ALA A 239 -10.08 62.14 0.87
C ALA A 239 -9.88 60.61 0.84
N ILE A 240 -10.50 59.91 1.79
CA ILE A 240 -10.58 58.45 1.81
C ILE A 240 -11.43 57.98 0.63
N MET A 241 -10.90 57.01 -0.12
CA MET A 241 -11.51 56.43 -1.33
C MET A 241 -12.12 55.05 -1.09
N ASP A 242 -11.54 54.26 -0.19
CA ASP A 242 -12.05 52.95 0.21
C ASP A 242 -11.60 52.61 1.65
N MET A 243 -12.36 51.77 2.37
CA MET A 243 -12.20 51.55 3.81
C MET A 243 -12.86 50.25 4.30
N VAL A 244 -12.19 49.56 5.22
CA VAL A 244 -12.64 48.34 5.90
C VAL A 244 -12.45 48.52 7.42
N TRP A 245 -13.39 48.01 8.22
CA TRP A 245 -13.28 47.99 9.69
C TRP A 245 -13.40 46.56 10.22
N VAL A 246 -12.32 46.03 10.80
CA VAL A 246 -12.24 44.71 11.43
C VAL A 246 -11.85 44.87 12.88
N ASP A 247 -12.57 44.23 13.81
CA ASP A 247 -12.34 44.32 15.25
C ASP A 247 -12.13 45.78 15.69
N ASP A 248 -10.97 46.13 16.25
CA ASP A 248 -10.62 47.48 16.70
C ASP A 248 -9.74 48.25 15.69
N SER A 249 -9.64 47.79 14.44
CA SER A 249 -8.78 48.35 13.40
C SER A 249 -9.55 48.82 12.16
N VAL A 250 -9.38 50.09 11.80
CA VAL A 250 -9.92 50.68 10.55
C VAL A 250 -8.77 50.83 9.55
N ILE A 251 -8.81 50.06 8.47
CA ILE A 251 -7.83 50.16 7.38
C ILE A 251 -8.49 50.91 6.22
N PHE A 252 -7.83 51.94 5.70
CA PHE A 252 -8.37 52.79 4.64
C PHE A 252 -7.31 53.22 3.63
N GLY A 253 -7.75 53.53 2.41
CA GLY A 253 -6.91 53.99 1.31
C GLY A 253 -7.28 55.40 0.86
N ASN A 254 -6.26 56.21 0.58
CA ASN A 254 -6.39 57.51 -0.07
C ASN A 254 -5.46 57.55 -1.31
N LYS A 255 -5.23 58.73 -1.89
CA LYS A 255 -4.32 58.89 -3.04
C LYS A 255 -2.82 58.72 -2.72
N SER A 256 -2.41 58.77 -1.45
CA SER A 256 -0.99 58.68 -1.06
C SER A 256 -0.59 57.28 -0.58
N GLY A 257 -1.53 56.46 -0.12
CA GLY A 257 -1.23 55.12 0.39
C GLY A 257 -2.38 54.45 1.13
N TYR A 258 -2.05 53.35 1.81
CA TYR A 258 -2.92 52.69 2.77
C TYR A 258 -2.51 53.03 4.19
N PHE A 259 -3.50 53.19 5.07
CA PHE A 259 -3.35 53.62 6.44
C PHE A 259 -4.14 52.69 7.37
N LEU A 260 -3.59 52.47 8.56
CA LEU A 260 -4.22 51.75 9.66
C LEU A 260 -4.50 52.74 10.79
N TYR A 261 -5.76 52.82 11.22
CA TYR A 261 -6.19 53.51 12.43
C TYR A 261 -6.63 52.50 13.50
N SER A 262 -5.94 52.49 14.63
CA SER A 262 -6.33 51.67 15.78
C SER A 262 -7.35 52.42 16.64
N CYS A 263 -8.51 51.83 16.85
CA CYS A 263 -9.56 52.36 17.72
C CYS A 263 -9.15 52.34 19.20
N VAL A 264 -8.24 51.43 19.60
CA VAL A 264 -7.71 51.30 20.97
C VAL A 264 -6.66 52.35 21.28
N SER A 265 -5.59 52.45 20.48
CA SER A 265 -4.50 53.40 20.74
C SER A 265 -4.79 54.81 20.24
N GLY A 266 -5.77 54.96 19.33
CA GLY A 266 -6.08 56.22 18.65
C GLY A 266 -5.01 56.66 17.64
N GLN A 267 -3.99 55.84 17.39
CA GLN A 267 -2.91 56.14 16.46
C GLN A 267 -3.30 55.80 15.01
N CYS A 268 -2.73 56.56 14.08
CA CYS A 268 -2.82 56.31 12.64
C CYS A 268 -1.42 56.13 12.07
N GLY A 269 -1.16 54.97 11.46
CA GLY A 269 0.09 54.66 10.77
C GLY A 269 -0.14 54.47 9.27
N MET A 270 0.83 54.86 8.45
CA MET A 270 0.86 54.46 7.03
C MET A 270 1.39 53.03 6.93
N ILE A 271 0.68 52.14 6.24
CA ILE A 271 1.12 50.77 5.97
C ILE A 271 2.16 50.80 4.83
N PHE A 272 1.79 51.40 3.69
CA PHE A 272 2.70 51.70 2.59
C PHE A 272 2.12 52.80 1.67
N SER A 273 2.99 53.44 0.88
CA SER A 273 2.66 54.49 -0.09
C SER A 273 2.30 53.94 -1.47
N LEU A 274 1.32 54.55 -2.13
CA LEU A 274 0.87 54.17 -3.49
C LEU A 274 1.57 55.01 -4.58
N PRO A 275 1.82 54.45 -5.78
CA PRO A 275 2.21 55.23 -6.96
C PRO A 275 1.13 56.25 -7.37
N GLU A 276 1.53 57.38 -7.98
CA GLU A 276 0.63 58.52 -8.28
C GLU A 276 -0.57 58.18 -9.19
N LEU A 277 -0.50 57.10 -9.96
CA LEU A 277 -1.54 56.66 -10.89
C LEU A 277 -2.47 55.57 -10.32
N SER A 278 -2.09 54.95 -9.20
CA SER A 278 -2.80 53.82 -8.61
C SER A 278 -4.02 54.28 -7.81
N ARG A 279 -5.13 53.52 -7.89
CA ARG A 279 -6.29 53.72 -7.01
C ARG A 279 -6.29 52.67 -5.90
N PRO A 280 -6.48 53.06 -4.62
CA PRO A 280 -6.61 52.07 -3.56
C PRO A 280 -7.87 51.23 -3.76
N GLN A 281 -7.75 49.92 -3.55
CA GLN A 281 -8.85 48.95 -3.45
C GLN A 281 -8.59 48.05 -2.25
N LEU A 282 -9.58 47.94 -1.37
CA LEU A 282 -9.56 47.09 -0.19
C LEU A 282 -10.64 46.02 -0.28
N LYS A 283 -10.30 44.79 0.09
CA LYS A 283 -11.30 43.72 0.27
C LYS A 283 -11.07 43.01 1.59
N LEU A 284 -12.11 42.98 2.44
CA LEU A 284 -12.13 42.12 3.61
C LEU A 284 -12.28 40.66 3.16
N LEU A 285 -11.38 39.80 3.62
CA LEU A 285 -11.48 38.34 3.55
C LEU A 285 -12.15 37.86 4.84
N VAL A 286 -13.42 37.49 4.73
CA VAL A 286 -14.35 37.44 5.86
C VAL A 286 -14.12 36.23 6.76
N LYS A 287 -13.66 35.09 6.21
CA LYS A 287 -13.35 33.91 7.03
C LYS A 287 -12.01 34.03 7.75
N GLU A 288 -10.97 34.52 7.09
CA GLU A 288 -9.63 34.67 7.67
C GLU A 288 -9.50 35.90 8.57
N CYS A 289 -10.47 36.82 8.52
CA CYS A 289 -10.45 38.12 9.20
C CYS A 289 -9.23 38.98 8.81
N ARG A 290 -8.85 38.92 7.52
CA ARG A 290 -7.70 39.61 6.93
C ARG A 290 -8.15 40.60 5.86
N VAL A 291 -7.31 41.58 5.53
CA VAL A 291 -7.63 42.58 4.51
C VAL A 291 -6.67 42.43 3.33
N LEU A 292 -7.24 42.31 2.13
CA LEU A 292 -6.50 42.30 0.89
C LEU A 292 -6.28 43.75 0.40
N LEU A 293 -5.01 44.14 0.25
CA LEU A 293 -4.57 45.45 -0.25
C LEU A 293 -4.05 45.30 -1.67
N VAL A 294 -4.58 46.07 -2.62
CA VAL A 294 -4.17 45.97 -4.03
C VAL A 294 -3.33 47.15 -4.47
N VAL A 295 -2.28 46.86 -5.24
CA VAL A 295 -1.35 47.82 -5.85
C VAL A 295 -1.16 47.41 -7.30
N ASP A 296 -1.71 48.21 -8.22
CA ASP A 296 -1.73 47.93 -9.65
C ASP A 296 -2.24 46.51 -9.97
N ASN A 297 -1.36 45.55 -10.26
CA ASN A 297 -1.72 44.15 -10.54
C ASN A 297 -1.30 43.15 -9.44
N VAL A 298 -0.78 43.61 -8.30
CA VAL A 298 -0.38 42.76 -7.18
C VAL A 298 -1.32 43.01 -5.99
N ALA A 299 -1.72 41.95 -5.30
CA ALA A 299 -2.41 42.08 -4.02
C ALA A 299 -1.66 41.39 -2.88
N VAL A 300 -1.64 42.05 -1.72
CA VAL A 300 -0.99 41.57 -0.50
C VAL A 300 -2.04 41.46 0.59
N THR A 301 -2.06 40.32 1.27
CA THR A 301 -2.96 40.10 2.42
C THR A 301 -2.30 40.65 3.69
N VAL A 302 -3.01 41.46 4.47
CA VAL A 302 -2.58 41.96 5.78
C VAL A 302 -3.53 41.54 6.90
N ASP A 303 -3.02 41.49 8.12
CA ASP A 303 -3.80 41.25 9.33
C ASP A 303 -4.44 42.54 9.89
N THR A 304 -5.08 42.43 11.05
CA THR A 304 -5.69 43.55 11.77
C THR A 304 -4.68 44.60 12.26
N ASP A 305 -3.39 44.25 12.34
CA ASP A 305 -2.30 45.14 12.73
C ASP A 305 -1.54 45.69 11.51
N GLY A 306 -2.07 45.46 10.31
CA GLY A 306 -1.51 45.92 9.03
C GLY A 306 -0.23 45.21 8.61
N GLN A 307 0.15 44.11 9.25
CA GLN A 307 1.33 43.34 8.87
C GLN A 307 0.99 42.38 7.72
N PRO A 308 1.89 42.20 6.73
CA PRO A 308 1.67 41.29 5.61
C PRO A 308 1.69 39.82 6.07
N VAL A 309 0.62 39.08 5.79
CA VAL A 309 0.42 37.69 6.24
C VAL A 309 -0.08 36.78 5.12
N GLY A 310 0.77 35.85 4.69
CA GLY A 310 0.49 34.90 3.61
C GLY A 310 1.10 35.31 2.27
N GLY A 311 0.63 34.69 1.19
CA GLY A 311 1.14 34.92 -0.17
C GLY A 311 0.65 36.22 -0.80
N SER A 312 1.40 36.69 -1.80
CA SER A 312 0.98 37.76 -2.72
C SER A 312 0.27 37.18 -3.94
N PHE A 313 -0.83 37.80 -4.37
CA PHE A 313 -1.49 37.49 -5.64
C PHE A 313 -0.88 38.33 -6.75
N VAL A 314 -0.63 37.73 -7.91
CA VAL A 314 -0.19 38.45 -9.12
C VAL A 314 -1.25 38.25 -10.20
N PHE A 315 -2.01 39.31 -10.45
CA PHE A 315 -3.03 39.34 -11.48
C PHE A 315 -2.40 39.64 -12.85
N GLN A 316 -3.04 39.20 -13.95
CA GLN A 316 -2.57 39.54 -15.29
C GLN A 316 -2.82 41.01 -15.70
N GLY A 317 -3.20 41.86 -14.73
CA GLY A 317 -3.16 43.32 -14.77
C GLY A 317 -4.12 43.91 -13.74
N MET A 318 -4.29 45.24 -13.76
CA MET A 318 -5.11 45.93 -12.76
C MET A 318 -6.57 45.43 -12.72
N PRO A 319 -7.11 45.10 -11.53
CA PRO A 319 -8.49 44.64 -11.36
C PRO A 319 -9.48 45.81 -11.33
N ASP A 320 -10.65 45.64 -11.96
CA ASP A 320 -11.74 46.62 -11.92
C ASP A 320 -12.51 46.53 -10.59
N SER A 321 -12.71 45.30 -10.08
CA SER A 321 -13.30 45.02 -8.77
C SER A 321 -12.96 43.60 -8.29
N ILE A 322 -13.13 43.36 -6.98
CA ILE A 322 -12.70 42.13 -6.29
C ILE A 322 -13.81 41.65 -5.34
N GLY A 323 -14.15 40.36 -5.43
CA GLY A 323 -15.05 39.67 -4.52
C GLY A 323 -14.40 38.45 -3.86
N GLU A 324 -15.10 37.87 -2.88
CA GLU A 324 -14.73 36.63 -2.19
C GLU A 324 -15.81 35.58 -2.42
N ILE A 325 -15.45 34.31 -2.61
CA ILE A 325 -16.44 33.22 -2.66
C ILE A 325 -15.95 31.98 -1.92
N GLY A 326 -16.78 31.48 -1.01
CA GLY A 326 -16.39 30.45 -0.07
C GLY A 326 -15.14 30.81 0.74
N SER A 327 -14.46 29.80 1.25
CA SER A 327 -13.29 29.96 2.11
C SER A 327 -12.02 30.31 1.34
N HIS A 328 -11.91 29.87 0.09
CA HIS A 328 -10.60 29.65 -0.54
C HIS A 328 -10.39 30.43 -1.84
N VAL A 329 -11.31 31.31 -2.25
CA VAL A 329 -11.27 31.93 -3.58
C VAL A 329 -11.52 33.44 -3.59
N VAL A 330 -10.71 34.15 -4.39
CA VAL A 330 -10.87 35.56 -4.75
C VAL A 330 -11.34 35.64 -6.21
N VAL A 331 -12.39 36.43 -6.46
CA VAL A 331 -12.93 36.68 -7.80
C VAL A 331 -12.49 38.07 -8.24
N VAL A 332 -11.74 38.14 -9.34
CA VAL A 332 -11.25 39.38 -9.94
C VAL A 332 -11.96 39.59 -11.27
N VAL A 333 -12.48 40.79 -11.52
CA VAL A 333 -12.99 41.15 -12.85
C VAL A 333 -12.12 42.23 -13.49
N LYS A 334 -11.82 42.04 -14.77
CA LYS A 334 -11.00 42.94 -15.58
C LYS A 334 -11.45 42.92 -17.04
N ARG A 335 -11.93 44.04 -17.57
CA ARG A 335 -12.25 44.25 -19.01
C ARG A 335 -13.06 43.10 -19.65
N GLY A 336 -14.15 42.67 -19.00
CA GLY A 336 -14.99 41.57 -19.51
C GLY A 336 -14.46 40.16 -19.24
N LYS A 337 -13.42 40.00 -18.41
CA LYS A 337 -12.93 38.68 -17.95
C LYS A 337 -13.12 38.55 -16.44
N VAL A 338 -13.58 37.38 -16.00
CA VAL A 338 -13.63 36.98 -14.59
C VAL A 338 -12.50 35.98 -14.35
N GLU A 339 -11.53 36.33 -13.50
CA GLU A 339 -10.45 35.45 -13.08
C GLU A 339 -10.68 35.01 -11.63
N VAL A 340 -10.55 33.71 -11.39
CA VAL A 340 -10.86 33.07 -10.10
C VAL A 340 -9.55 32.54 -9.54
N TYR A 341 -9.14 33.01 -8.36
CA TYR A 341 -7.82 32.75 -7.76
C TYR A 341 -7.93 32.02 -6.43
N HIS A 342 -7.08 31.02 -6.20
CA HIS A 342 -7.01 30.31 -4.92
C HIS A 342 -6.24 31.14 -3.88
N LYS A 343 -6.81 31.36 -2.69
CA LYS A 343 -6.29 32.25 -1.64
C LYS A 343 -4.93 31.81 -1.11
N GLN A 344 -4.72 30.52 -0.88
CA GLN A 344 -3.48 30.02 -0.28
C GLN A 344 -2.33 29.94 -1.30
N SER A 345 -2.61 29.39 -2.49
CA SER A 345 -1.57 29.10 -3.49
C SER A 345 -1.33 30.23 -4.50
N GLY A 346 -2.21 31.23 -4.56
CA GLY A 346 -2.15 32.35 -5.50
C GLY A 346 -2.36 31.95 -6.98
N ASN A 347 -2.64 30.68 -7.25
CA ASN A 347 -2.83 30.16 -8.61
C ASN A 347 -4.24 30.54 -9.14
N ARG A 348 -4.35 30.77 -10.46
CA ARG A 348 -5.64 30.96 -11.14
C ARG A 348 -6.31 29.58 -11.34
N VAL A 349 -7.54 29.45 -10.84
CA VAL A 349 -8.37 28.24 -10.84
C VAL A 349 -9.29 28.18 -12.07
N GLN A 350 -9.89 29.32 -12.43
CA GLN A 350 -10.85 29.43 -13.54
C GLN A 350 -10.74 30.79 -14.22
N LEU A 351 -11.07 30.82 -15.51
CA LEU A 351 -11.30 32.02 -16.30
C LEU A 351 -12.70 31.91 -16.91
N VAL A 352 -13.55 32.92 -16.70
CA VAL A 352 -14.86 33.02 -17.36
C VAL A 352 -14.86 34.28 -18.23
N MET A 353 -15.25 34.13 -19.49
CA MET A 353 -15.42 35.24 -20.42
C MET A 353 -16.83 35.79 -20.29
N LEU A 354 -16.97 37.09 -20.01
CA LEU A 354 -18.27 37.77 -20.01
C LEU A 354 -18.72 38.06 -21.46
N PRO A 355 -20.03 38.26 -21.72
CA PRO A 355 -20.55 38.59 -23.04
C PRO A 355 -19.89 39.83 -23.65
N ALA A 356 -19.77 39.85 -24.98
CA ALA A 356 -18.97 40.84 -25.73
C ALA A 356 -19.33 42.30 -25.46
N ASP A 357 -20.58 42.60 -25.10
CA ASP A 357 -21.07 43.94 -24.73
C ASP A 357 -20.35 44.54 -23.49
N ALA A 358 -19.57 43.74 -22.74
CA ALA A 358 -18.76 44.18 -21.61
C ALA A 358 -17.37 44.73 -21.99
N SER A 359 -17.04 44.84 -23.28
CA SER A 359 -15.69 45.21 -23.75
C SER A 359 -15.40 46.72 -23.65
N GLY A 360 -15.38 47.27 -22.44
CA GLY A 360 -14.98 48.66 -22.18
C GLY A 360 -15.48 49.24 -20.85
N ASP A 361 -16.56 48.71 -20.30
CA ASP A 361 -17.24 49.25 -19.14
C ASP A 361 -16.75 48.66 -17.81
N SER A 362 -16.74 49.48 -16.76
CA SER A 362 -16.33 49.08 -15.41
C SER A 362 -17.30 48.04 -14.83
N CYS A 363 -16.85 46.80 -14.73
CA CYS A 363 -17.65 45.73 -14.14
C CYS A 363 -17.48 45.69 -12.62
N LEU A 364 -18.57 45.41 -11.91
CA LEU A 364 -18.59 45.33 -10.45
C LEU A 364 -18.81 43.88 -10.01
N VAL A 365 -18.09 43.46 -8.97
CA VAL A 365 -18.29 42.21 -8.25
C VAL A 365 -18.82 42.53 -6.85
N THR A 366 -19.81 41.77 -6.38
CA THR A 366 -20.15 41.70 -4.96
C THR A 366 -20.37 40.24 -4.55
N ASP A 367 -19.91 39.94 -3.35
CA ASP A 367 -20.10 38.69 -2.64
C ASP A 367 -21.28 38.74 -1.68
N GLN A 368 -21.81 37.57 -1.34
CA GLN A 368 -22.80 37.39 -0.28
C GLN A 368 -22.18 37.63 1.10
N GLU A 369 -22.87 38.39 1.98
CA GLU A 369 -22.42 38.61 3.36
C GLU A 369 -21.99 37.29 4.05
N ASN A 370 -20.85 37.32 4.75
CA ASN A 370 -20.18 36.19 5.39
C ASN A 370 -19.45 35.18 4.49
N GLY A 371 -19.12 35.55 3.23
CA GLY A 371 -18.29 34.72 2.35
C GLY A 371 -19.03 33.48 1.85
N GLY A 372 -20.28 33.68 1.42
CA GLY A 372 -21.23 32.62 1.05
C GLY A 372 -20.97 31.96 -0.30
N GLU A 373 -22.01 31.30 -0.82
CA GLU A 373 -21.95 30.45 -2.01
C GLU A 373 -22.26 31.21 -3.32
N TYR A 374 -22.60 32.50 -3.24
CA TYR A 374 -22.98 33.33 -4.40
C TYR A 374 -22.07 34.56 -4.58
N VAL A 375 -21.73 34.83 -5.84
CA VAL A 375 -21.11 36.08 -6.29
C VAL A 375 -21.92 36.66 -7.44
N VAL A 376 -22.14 37.98 -7.40
CA VAL A 376 -22.90 38.70 -8.42
C VAL A 376 -21.97 39.65 -9.15
N ILE A 377 -22.01 39.60 -10.47
CA ILE A 377 -21.20 40.42 -11.37
C ILE A 377 -22.14 41.28 -12.23
N SER A 378 -21.91 42.59 -12.29
CA SER A 378 -22.62 43.47 -13.23
C SER A 378 -21.71 43.99 -14.32
N THR A 379 -22.22 43.99 -15.56
CA THR A 379 -21.75 44.86 -16.65
C THR A 379 -22.46 46.21 -16.56
N SER A 380 -22.33 47.07 -17.58
CA SER A 380 -23.06 48.34 -17.68
C SER A 380 -24.57 48.20 -17.85
N SER A 381 -25.08 47.02 -18.22
CA SER A 381 -26.49 46.80 -18.61
C SER A 381 -27.12 45.49 -18.09
N LYS A 382 -26.29 44.59 -17.56
CA LYS A 382 -26.66 43.21 -17.22
C LYS A 382 -26.09 42.81 -15.87
N ILE A 383 -26.84 42.00 -15.12
CA ILE A 383 -26.40 41.35 -13.89
C ILE A 383 -26.35 39.84 -14.14
N ILE A 384 -25.29 39.20 -13.67
CA ILE A 384 -25.06 37.76 -13.77
C ILE A 384 -24.77 37.25 -12.35
N CYS A 385 -25.57 36.29 -11.90
CA CYS A 385 -25.38 35.62 -10.63
C CYS A 385 -24.62 34.31 -10.86
N TYR A 386 -23.48 34.18 -10.18
CA TYR A 386 -22.67 32.99 -10.16
C TYR A 386 -22.83 32.26 -8.83
N GLN A 387 -22.89 30.94 -8.89
CA GLN A 387 -22.91 30.04 -7.73
C GLN A 387 -21.60 29.25 -7.66
N LYS A 388 -21.12 28.97 -6.45
CA LYS A 388 -20.02 28.03 -6.19
C LYS A 388 -20.46 26.60 -6.52
N VAL A 389 -19.68 25.92 -7.35
CA VAL A 389 -19.89 24.51 -7.68
C VAL A 389 -19.47 23.64 -6.48
N PRO A 390 -20.31 22.70 -6.01
CA PRO A 390 -19.93 21.76 -4.95
C PRO A 390 -18.68 20.96 -5.32
N TRP A 391 -17.80 20.70 -4.35
CA TRP A 391 -16.53 19.98 -4.60
C TRP A 391 -16.74 18.60 -5.24
N GLU A 392 -17.85 17.93 -4.94
CA GLU A 392 -18.21 16.65 -5.58
C GLU A 392 -18.32 16.77 -7.11
N GLU A 393 -18.98 17.80 -7.63
CA GLU A 393 -19.09 18.01 -9.08
C GLU A 393 -17.79 18.54 -9.69
N GLN A 394 -16.99 19.31 -8.94
CA GLN A 394 -15.64 19.69 -9.39
C GLN A 394 -14.75 18.45 -9.60
N ILE A 395 -14.75 17.52 -8.64
CA ILE A 395 -14.01 16.24 -8.74
C ILE A 395 -14.61 15.39 -9.87
N ARG A 396 -15.93 15.21 -9.95
CA ARG A 396 -16.58 14.45 -11.04
C ARG A 396 -16.25 15.01 -12.42
N ASP A 397 -16.22 16.33 -12.60
CA ASP A 397 -15.82 16.97 -13.85
C ASP A 397 -14.34 16.73 -14.19
N LEU A 398 -13.43 16.85 -13.22
CA LEU A 398 -12.01 16.53 -13.41
C LEU A 398 -11.81 15.04 -13.78
N LEU A 399 -12.54 14.12 -13.14
CA LEU A 399 -12.53 12.69 -13.49
C LEU A 399 -13.07 12.42 -14.90
N ARG A 400 -14.20 13.05 -15.28
CA ARG A 400 -14.76 12.98 -16.66
C ARG A 400 -13.77 13.53 -17.70
N LYS A 401 -12.97 14.53 -17.34
CA LYS A 401 -11.89 15.13 -18.15
C LYS A 401 -10.55 14.37 -18.10
N LYS A 402 -10.48 13.23 -17.40
CA LYS A 402 -9.26 12.43 -17.17
C LYS A 402 -8.11 13.20 -16.51
N CYS A 403 -8.42 14.25 -15.75
CA CYS A 403 -7.44 15.08 -15.04
C CYS A 403 -7.21 14.54 -13.62
N PHE A 404 -6.77 13.28 -13.51
CA PHE A 404 -6.74 12.52 -12.25
C PHE A 404 -5.87 13.16 -11.16
N ASN A 405 -4.65 13.62 -11.52
CA ASN A 405 -3.73 14.28 -10.58
C ASN A 405 -4.31 15.58 -10.00
N GLU A 406 -5.04 16.36 -10.80
CA GLU A 406 -5.72 17.58 -10.32
C GLU A 406 -6.91 17.24 -9.40
N ALA A 407 -7.61 16.14 -9.66
CA ALA A 407 -8.71 15.66 -8.82
C ALA A 407 -8.23 15.16 -7.45
N ILE A 408 -7.13 14.40 -7.42
CA ILE A 408 -6.51 13.92 -6.17
C ILE A 408 -5.96 15.07 -5.36
N SER A 409 -5.17 15.97 -5.98
CA SER A 409 -4.61 17.13 -5.27
C SER A 409 -5.70 18.05 -4.69
N LEU A 410 -6.84 18.23 -5.39
CA LEU A 410 -8.00 18.94 -4.84
C LEU A 410 -8.62 18.21 -3.65
N ALA A 411 -8.70 16.88 -3.68
CA ALA A 411 -9.23 16.10 -2.57
C ALA A 411 -8.30 16.11 -1.34
N GLU A 412 -6.99 16.05 -1.55
CA GLU A 412 -5.98 16.21 -0.48
C GLU A 412 -6.04 17.60 0.16
N GLU A 413 -6.16 18.68 -0.63
CA GLU A 413 -6.42 20.05 -0.15
C GLU A 413 -7.68 20.08 0.74
N LEU A 414 -8.81 19.56 0.25
CA LEU A 414 -10.08 19.52 0.97
C LEU A 414 -10.05 18.61 2.22
N GLN A 415 -9.21 17.57 2.23
CA GLN A 415 -9.04 16.70 3.40
C GLN A 415 -8.24 17.41 4.49
N ALA A 416 -7.16 18.13 4.12
CA ALA A 416 -6.38 18.94 5.05
C ALA A 416 -7.22 20.10 5.65
N GLU A 417 -8.19 20.61 4.89
CA GLU A 417 -9.16 21.62 5.32
C GLU A 417 -10.34 21.02 6.14
N GLY A 418 -10.48 19.69 6.18
CA GLY A 418 -11.56 18.98 6.88
C GLY A 418 -12.92 19.03 6.17
N GLU A 419 -12.99 19.43 4.90
CA GLU A 419 -14.22 19.42 4.10
C GLU A 419 -14.58 18.00 3.61
N ILE A 420 -13.62 17.07 3.51
CA ILE A 420 -13.87 15.65 3.18
C ILE A 420 -13.27 14.66 4.19
N THR A 421 -13.85 13.46 4.28
CA THR A 421 -13.34 12.36 5.12
C THR A 421 -12.24 11.56 4.41
N LYS A 422 -11.41 10.86 5.21
CA LYS A 422 -10.41 9.92 4.68
C LYS A 422 -11.03 8.80 3.84
N GLU A 423 -12.20 8.30 4.24
CA GLU A 423 -12.97 7.32 3.46
C GLU A 423 -13.34 7.85 2.06
N MET A 424 -13.67 9.14 1.94
CA MET A 424 -14.02 9.73 0.65
C MET A 424 -12.80 9.90 -0.26
N LEU A 425 -11.62 10.24 0.28
CA LEU A 425 -10.36 10.22 -0.46
C LEU A 425 -10.00 8.79 -0.89
N SER A 426 -10.21 7.79 -0.03
CA SER A 426 -10.01 6.38 -0.37
C SER A 426 -10.95 5.91 -1.50
N ASN A 427 -12.20 6.35 -1.50
CA ASN A 427 -13.17 6.10 -2.58
C ASN A 427 -12.78 6.80 -3.89
N LEU A 428 -12.17 7.99 -3.82
CA LEU A 428 -11.61 8.67 -4.99
C LEU A 428 -10.45 7.86 -5.58
N HIS A 429 -9.53 7.34 -4.76
CA HIS A 429 -8.44 6.48 -5.26
C HIS A 429 -8.98 5.19 -5.91
N ALA A 430 -9.99 4.54 -5.33
CA ALA A 430 -10.66 3.40 -5.96
C ALA A 430 -11.28 3.78 -7.32
N GLN A 431 -11.97 4.92 -7.40
CA GLN A 431 -12.57 5.40 -8.64
C GLN A 431 -11.53 5.75 -9.72
N VAL A 432 -10.42 6.39 -9.35
CA VAL A 432 -9.33 6.73 -10.27
C VAL A 432 -8.67 5.45 -10.77
N GLY A 433 -8.37 4.49 -9.88
CA GLY A 433 -7.81 3.21 -10.27
C GLY A 433 -8.70 2.44 -11.24
N LEU A 434 -10.02 2.42 -11.02
CA LEU A 434 -10.97 1.79 -11.95
C LEU A 434 -11.03 2.51 -13.31
N LEU A 435 -10.95 3.84 -13.36
CA LEU A 435 -10.91 4.58 -14.63
C LEU A 435 -9.62 4.28 -15.42
N LEU A 436 -8.47 4.29 -14.74
CA LEU A 436 -7.17 3.93 -15.33
C LEU A 436 -7.13 2.48 -15.83
N LEU A 437 -7.79 1.56 -15.12
CA LEU A 437 -7.92 0.17 -15.53
C LEU A 437 -8.63 0.03 -16.89
N PHE A 438 -9.74 0.74 -17.09
CA PHE A 438 -10.46 0.75 -18.38
C PHE A 438 -9.73 1.56 -19.47
N ASP A 439 -8.84 2.47 -19.09
CA ASP A 439 -7.92 3.19 -19.98
C ASP A 439 -6.61 2.41 -20.28
N LEU A 440 -6.51 1.16 -19.82
CA LEU A 440 -5.36 0.24 -20.00
C LEU A 440 -4.07 0.64 -19.26
N GLN A 441 -4.15 1.56 -18.29
CA GLN A 441 -3.04 1.99 -17.44
C GLN A 441 -2.96 1.14 -16.16
N PHE A 442 -2.59 -0.13 -16.31
CA PHE A 442 -2.69 -1.14 -15.24
C PHE A 442 -1.78 -0.90 -14.02
N GLU A 443 -0.61 -0.29 -14.21
CA GLU A 443 0.35 -0.01 -13.13
C GLU A 443 -0.16 1.12 -12.23
N GLU A 444 -0.49 2.27 -12.83
CA GLU A 444 -1.08 3.44 -12.15
C GLU A 444 -2.43 3.09 -11.49
N ALA A 445 -3.23 2.23 -12.14
CA ALA A 445 -4.49 1.74 -11.58
C ALA A 445 -4.27 0.99 -10.24
N VAL A 446 -3.32 0.06 -10.22
CA VAL A 446 -2.99 -0.74 -9.02
C VAL A 446 -2.29 0.09 -7.96
N ASP A 447 -1.45 1.06 -8.33
CA ASP A 447 -0.92 2.04 -7.38
C ASP A 447 -2.05 2.74 -6.61
N HIS A 448 -3.09 3.22 -7.30
CA HIS A 448 -4.24 3.83 -6.63
C HIS A 448 -5.09 2.83 -5.85
N PHE A 449 -5.24 1.58 -6.29
CA PHE A 449 -5.91 0.55 -5.48
C PHE A 449 -5.17 0.26 -4.17
N LEU A 450 -3.82 0.29 -4.18
CA LEU A 450 -3.01 0.09 -2.98
C LEU A 450 -3.08 1.27 -1.99
N HIS A 451 -3.30 2.51 -2.48
CA HIS A 451 -3.57 3.69 -1.66
C HIS A 451 -5.01 3.74 -1.11
N SER A 452 -5.92 2.91 -1.62
CA SER A 452 -7.30 2.82 -1.16
C SER A 452 -7.44 1.80 -0.02
N GLU A 453 -7.98 2.24 1.12
CA GLU A 453 -8.38 1.38 2.24
C GLU A 453 -9.79 0.79 2.03
N THR A 454 -10.59 1.40 1.14
CA THR A 454 -11.97 1.00 0.85
C THR A 454 -12.06 -0.05 -0.26
N MET A 455 -11.17 -0.01 -1.25
CA MET A 455 -11.09 -0.99 -2.35
C MET A 455 -10.86 -2.41 -1.81
N GLN A 456 -11.77 -3.35 -2.11
CA GLN A 456 -11.69 -4.74 -1.67
C GLN A 456 -11.14 -5.67 -2.76
N PRO A 457 -10.38 -6.73 -2.42
CA PRO A 457 -9.89 -7.72 -3.38
C PRO A 457 -10.99 -8.40 -4.20
N SER A 458 -12.15 -8.61 -3.60
CA SER A 458 -13.34 -9.17 -4.24
C SER A 458 -13.88 -8.33 -5.39
N GLU A 459 -13.53 -7.03 -5.49
CA GLU A 459 -13.93 -6.17 -6.61
C GLU A 459 -13.15 -6.50 -7.89
N LEU A 460 -11.98 -7.14 -7.79
CA LEU A 460 -11.22 -7.61 -8.95
C LEU A 460 -11.68 -8.98 -9.47
N PHE A 461 -12.47 -9.75 -8.70
CA PHE A 461 -12.83 -11.12 -9.06
C PHE A 461 -13.57 -11.25 -10.42
N PRO A 462 -14.55 -10.38 -10.78
CA PRO A 462 -15.26 -10.48 -12.07
C PRO A 462 -14.40 -10.16 -13.30
N PHE A 463 -13.21 -9.59 -13.11
CA PHE A 463 -12.24 -9.39 -14.18
C PHE A 463 -11.41 -10.65 -14.44
N ILE A 464 -11.28 -11.56 -13.47
CA ILE A 464 -10.47 -12.78 -13.56
C ILE A 464 -11.34 -13.99 -13.92
N MET A 465 -12.53 -14.11 -13.33
CA MET A 465 -13.44 -15.24 -13.51
C MET A 465 -14.82 -14.77 -13.96
N ALA A 466 -15.44 -15.53 -14.87
CA ALA A 466 -16.76 -15.20 -15.40
C ALA A 466 -17.85 -15.40 -14.32
N ASP A 467 -18.91 -14.60 -14.40
CA ASP A 467 -20.12 -14.83 -13.60
C ASP A 467 -21.09 -15.80 -14.31
N PRO A 468 -21.83 -16.66 -13.57
CA PRO A 468 -21.79 -16.81 -12.12
C PRO A 468 -20.66 -17.73 -11.65
N ASN A 469 -20.01 -17.36 -10.54
CA ASN A 469 -18.99 -18.15 -9.85
C ASN A 469 -19.24 -18.16 -8.34
N ARG A 470 -18.42 -18.93 -7.60
CA ARG A 470 -18.50 -19.14 -6.15
C ARG A 470 -18.42 -17.85 -5.33
N TRP A 471 -17.82 -16.79 -5.87
CA TRP A 471 -17.57 -15.53 -5.17
C TRP A 471 -18.36 -14.33 -5.72
N SER A 472 -19.24 -14.50 -6.72
CA SER A 472 -20.06 -13.41 -7.31
C SER A 472 -20.89 -12.63 -6.27
N LEU A 473 -21.27 -13.27 -5.16
CA LEU A 473 -22.02 -12.64 -4.07
C LEU A 473 -21.13 -11.85 -3.08
N LEU A 474 -19.81 -12.01 -3.12
CA LEU A 474 -18.86 -11.29 -2.28
C LEU A 474 -18.51 -9.90 -2.83
N VAL A 475 -18.79 -9.65 -4.12
CA VAL A 475 -18.45 -8.40 -4.80
C VAL A 475 -19.24 -7.23 -4.19
N PRO A 476 -18.58 -6.26 -3.52
CA PRO A 476 -19.23 -5.07 -3.00
C PRO A 476 -19.95 -4.29 -4.10
N ARG A 477 -21.15 -3.77 -3.78
CA ARG A 477 -21.88 -2.87 -4.69
C ARG A 477 -21.47 -1.40 -4.49
N ASN A 478 -20.19 -1.17 -4.23
CA ASN A 478 -19.61 0.16 -4.06
C ASN A 478 -19.61 0.85 -5.43
N ARG A 479 -20.43 1.89 -5.58
CA ARG A 479 -20.58 2.54 -6.90
C ARG A 479 -19.51 3.58 -7.20
N TYR A 480 -18.75 4.08 -6.22
CA TYR A 480 -17.68 5.09 -6.42
C TYR A 480 -18.07 6.26 -7.37
N TRP A 481 -19.29 6.80 -7.21
CA TRP A 481 -19.96 7.78 -8.12
C TRP A 481 -20.37 7.30 -9.53
N GLY A 482 -20.08 6.05 -9.93
CA GLY A 482 -20.64 5.41 -11.12
C GLY A 482 -20.07 5.93 -12.44
N LEU A 483 -18.84 6.44 -12.41
CA LEU A 483 -18.17 7.00 -13.60
C LEU A 483 -17.40 5.94 -14.40
N HIS A 484 -17.11 4.76 -13.82
CA HIS A 484 -16.45 3.65 -14.50
C HIS A 484 -17.47 2.71 -15.17
N PRO A 485 -17.13 2.06 -16.30
CA PRO A 485 -17.90 0.94 -16.87
C PRO A 485 -18.07 -0.22 -15.87
N PRO A 486 -19.11 -1.06 -15.98
CA PRO A 486 -19.26 -2.23 -15.12
C PRO A 486 -18.09 -3.21 -15.29
N PRO A 487 -17.69 -3.93 -14.23
CA PRO A 487 -16.60 -4.90 -14.31
C PRO A 487 -16.95 -6.04 -15.27
N THR A 488 -15.98 -6.45 -16.08
CA THR A 488 -16.08 -7.56 -17.04
C THR A 488 -14.72 -8.24 -17.15
N LEU A 489 -14.68 -9.46 -17.70
CA LEU A 489 -13.43 -10.21 -17.90
C LEU A 489 -12.33 -9.35 -18.53
N LEU A 490 -11.10 -9.48 -18.01
CA LEU A 490 -9.94 -8.69 -18.39
C LEU A 490 -9.65 -8.73 -19.89
N GLU A 491 -9.91 -9.87 -20.54
CA GLU A 491 -9.86 -10.01 -22.01
C GLU A 491 -10.80 -9.04 -22.74
N ASN A 492 -12.03 -8.89 -22.27
CA ASN A 492 -13.00 -7.95 -22.86
C ASN A 492 -12.58 -6.50 -22.61
N VAL A 493 -12.05 -6.18 -21.43
CA VAL A 493 -11.52 -4.84 -21.09
C VAL A 493 -10.38 -4.46 -22.05
N VAL A 494 -9.42 -5.36 -22.26
CA VAL A 494 -8.32 -5.15 -23.22
C VAL A 494 -8.85 -5.02 -24.64
N ASP A 495 -9.77 -5.89 -25.07
CA ASP A 495 -10.30 -5.87 -26.43
C ASP A 495 -11.16 -4.62 -26.72
N ASP A 496 -11.92 -4.10 -25.75
CA ASP A 496 -12.69 -2.86 -25.90
C ASP A 496 -11.82 -1.59 -25.78
N GLY A 497 -10.79 -1.60 -24.94
CA GLY A 497 -9.75 -0.57 -24.91
C GLY A 497 -9.00 -0.47 -26.24
N LEU A 498 -8.59 -1.60 -26.81
CA LEU A 498 -7.95 -1.67 -28.13
C LEU A 498 -8.88 -1.16 -29.26
N LYS A 499 -10.17 -1.53 -29.25
CA LYS A 499 -11.17 -0.96 -30.20
C LYS A 499 -11.29 0.56 -30.06
N THR A 500 -11.19 1.08 -28.83
CA THR A 500 -11.26 2.52 -28.55
C THR A 500 -10.04 3.26 -29.08
N ILE A 501 -8.83 2.72 -28.88
CA ILE A 501 -7.59 3.23 -29.48
C ILE A 501 -7.65 3.20 -31.01
N GLN A 502 -8.11 2.09 -31.62
CA GLN A 502 -8.28 1.99 -33.08
C GLN A 502 -9.26 3.04 -33.64
N ARG A 503 -10.39 3.28 -32.95
CA ARG A 503 -11.35 4.33 -33.32
C ARG A 503 -10.73 5.72 -33.21
N ALA A 504 -9.94 5.99 -32.18
CA ALA A 504 -9.26 7.28 -32.02
C ALA A 504 -8.19 7.51 -33.10
N ILE A 505 -7.39 6.48 -33.44
CA ILE A 505 -6.45 6.53 -34.58
C ILE A 505 -7.17 6.88 -35.88
N TYR A 506 -8.35 6.28 -36.12
CA TYR A 506 -9.17 6.58 -37.31
C TYR A 506 -9.71 8.02 -37.30
N LEU A 507 -10.25 8.48 -36.16
CA LEU A 507 -10.76 9.84 -36.00
C LEU A 507 -9.67 10.92 -36.14
N LYS A 508 -8.47 10.67 -35.60
CA LYS A 508 -7.32 11.58 -35.74
C LYS A 508 -6.81 11.64 -37.18
N LYS A 509 -6.81 10.51 -37.90
CA LYS A 509 -6.57 10.47 -39.36
C LYS A 509 -7.64 11.21 -40.17
N ALA A 510 -8.86 11.33 -39.65
CA ALA A 510 -9.94 12.14 -40.22
C ALA A 510 -9.92 13.63 -39.78
N GLY A 511 -8.90 14.07 -39.03
CA GLY A 511 -8.73 15.47 -38.60
C GLY A 511 -9.46 15.85 -37.33
N VAL A 512 -9.94 14.88 -36.53
CA VAL A 512 -10.60 15.13 -35.24
C VAL A 512 -9.60 14.98 -34.09
N GLU A 513 -9.48 16.00 -33.24
CA GLU A 513 -8.66 15.93 -32.02
C GLU A 513 -9.20 14.85 -31.06
N THR A 514 -8.29 14.05 -30.50
CA THR A 514 -8.61 12.96 -29.58
C THR A 514 -7.65 12.99 -28.38
N ASN A 515 -8.20 12.82 -27.18
CA ASN A 515 -7.46 12.88 -25.90
C ASN A 515 -6.69 11.59 -25.59
N ILE A 516 -6.12 10.93 -26.60
CA ILE A 516 -5.26 9.75 -26.42
C ILE A 516 -3.81 10.17 -26.68
N ASP A 517 -2.92 9.78 -25.77
CA ASP A 517 -1.50 10.13 -25.83
C ASP A 517 -0.87 9.72 -27.17
N ASP A 518 -0.03 10.60 -27.71
CA ASP A 518 0.59 10.43 -29.02
C ASP A 518 1.47 9.17 -29.11
N GLU A 519 1.94 8.65 -27.98
CA GLU A 519 2.77 7.44 -27.89
C GLU A 519 2.02 6.17 -28.34
N PHE A 520 0.77 5.98 -27.91
CA PHE A 520 -0.09 4.85 -28.33
C PHE A 520 -0.43 4.87 -29.83
N LEU A 521 -0.29 6.04 -30.48
CA LEU A 521 -0.55 6.21 -31.91
C LEU A 521 0.65 5.85 -32.78
N VAL A 522 1.86 5.88 -32.21
CA VAL A 522 3.12 5.56 -32.91
C VAL A 522 3.39 4.05 -32.84
N ASN A 523 3.23 3.43 -31.68
CA ASN A 523 3.36 1.99 -31.49
C ASN A 523 2.21 1.47 -30.60
N PRO A 524 1.11 0.96 -31.19
CA PRO A 524 0.03 0.39 -30.38
C PRO A 524 0.51 -0.89 -29.67
N PRO A 525 0.34 -1.02 -28.34
CA PRO A 525 0.76 -2.20 -27.61
C PRO A 525 -0.03 -3.44 -28.05
N SER A 526 0.62 -4.60 -28.04
CA SER A 526 -0.03 -5.85 -28.43
C SER A 526 -0.99 -6.35 -27.34
N ARG A 527 -2.07 -7.05 -27.74
CA ARG A 527 -3.02 -7.68 -26.81
C ARG A 527 -2.32 -8.54 -25.75
N ALA A 528 -1.30 -9.29 -26.15
CA ALA A 528 -0.53 -10.15 -25.25
C ALA A 528 0.22 -9.34 -24.17
N GLN A 529 0.91 -8.27 -24.56
CA GLN A 529 1.62 -7.39 -23.61
C GLN A 529 0.65 -6.70 -22.63
N LEU A 530 -0.51 -6.25 -23.11
CA LEU A 530 -1.53 -5.65 -22.24
C LEU A 530 -2.10 -6.64 -21.22
N LEU A 531 -2.41 -7.87 -21.66
CA LEU A 531 -2.86 -8.93 -20.75
C LEU A 531 -1.77 -9.33 -19.75
N GLU A 532 -0.52 -9.49 -20.19
CA GLU A 532 0.61 -9.80 -19.32
C GLU A 532 0.83 -8.69 -18.27
N ALA A 533 0.80 -7.42 -18.67
CA ALA A 533 0.94 -6.28 -17.76
C ALA A 533 -0.22 -6.19 -16.77
N ALA A 534 -1.45 -6.44 -17.21
CA ALA A 534 -2.63 -6.44 -16.36
C ALA A 534 -2.60 -7.58 -15.33
N ILE A 535 -2.27 -8.80 -15.76
CA ILE A 535 -2.16 -9.98 -14.89
C ILE A 535 -1.07 -9.75 -13.83
N LYS A 536 0.12 -9.25 -14.20
CA LYS A 536 1.20 -8.93 -13.25
C LYS A 536 0.77 -7.89 -12.20
N ASN A 537 0.08 -6.83 -12.61
CA ASN A 537 -0.41 -5.82 -11.68
C ASN A 537 -1.52 -6.35 -10.77
N PHE A 538 -2.39 -7.24 -11.27
CA PHE A 538 -3.42 -7.88 -10.44
C PHE A 538 -2.82 -8.86 -9.42
N ILE A 539 -1.82 -9.66 -9.81
CA ILE A 539 -1.03 -10.48 -8.89
C ILE A 539 -0.46 -9.61 -7.76
N ARG A 540 0.27 -8.54 -8.10
CA ARG A 540 0.85 -7.57 -7.16
C ARG A 540 -0.17 -7.04 -6.15
N TYR A 541 -1.38 -6.66 -6.60
CA TYR A 541 -2.43 -6.18 -5.70
C TYR A 541 -2.98 -7.29 -4.79
N LEU A 542 -3.22 -8.49 -5.33
CA LEU A 542 -3.76 -9.62 -4.59
C LEU A 542 -2.75 -10.17 -3.56
N GLU A 543 -1.46 -10.23 -3.88
CA GLU A 543 -0.38 -10.60 -2.96
C GLU A 543 -0.27 -9.64 -1.78
N VAL A 544 -0.30 -8.32 -2.02
CA VAL A 544 -0.31 -7.33 -0.92
C VAL A 544 -1.59 -7.44 -0.10
N SER A 545 -2.71 -7.75 -0.74
CA SER A 545 -3.99 -7.95 -0.06
C SER A 545 -4.06 -9.23 0.77
N ARG A 546 -3.32 -10.27 0.39
CA ARG A 546 -3.21 -11.55 1.13
C ARG A 546 -2.67 -11.36 2.55
N ASN A 547 -1.82 -10.35 2.75
CA ASN A 547 -1.24 -9.99 4.04
C ASN A 547 -2.17 -9.13 4.93
N LYS A 548 -3.38 -8.79 4.45
CA LYS A 548 -4.39 -8.04 5.21
C LYS A 548 -5.36 -9.00 5.93
N GLU A 549 -6.05 -8.50 6.95
CA GLU A 549 -7.13 -9.25 7.61
C GLU A 549 -8.36 -9.39 6.71
N LEU A 550 -8.41 -10.48 5.95
CA LEU A 550 -9.54 -10.82 5.07
C LEU A 550 -10.50 -11.82 5.72
N SER A 551 -11.79 -11.75 5.33
CA SER A 551 -12.77 -12.78 5.68
C SER A 551 -12.40 -14.12 5.00
N PRO A 552 -12.77 -15.29 5.59
CA PRO A 552 -12.39 -16.59 5.04
C PRO A 552 -12.77 -16.78 3.56
N SER A 553 -13.99 -16.38 3.18
CA SER A 553 -14.47 -16.49 1.80
C SER A 553 -13.78 -15.55 0.81
N VAL A 554 -13.30 -14.38 1.25
CA VAL A 554 -12.47 -13.50 0.40
C VAL A 554 -11.05 -14.04 0.29
N ARG A 555 -10.46 -14.58 1.37
CA ARG A 555 -9.15 -15.25 1.32
C ARG A 555 -9.17 -16.47 0.38
N GLU A 556 -10.25 -17.25 0.41
CA GLU A 556 -10.52 -18.36 -0.51
C GLU A 556 -10.49 -17.91 -1.99
N GLY A 557 -11.19 -16.82 -2.30
CA GLY A 557 -11.19 -16.24 -3.65
C GLY A 557 -9.83 -15.65 -4.06
N VAL A 558 -9.15 -14.92 -3.16
CA VAL A 558 -7.82 -14.34 -3.43
C VAL A 558 -6.80 -15.43 -3.75
N ASP A 559 -6.67 -16.46 -2.92
CA ASP A 559 -5.70 -17.54 -3.12
C ASP A 559 -6.03 -18.37 -4.38
N THR A 560 -7.30 -18.67 -4.61
CA THR A 560 -7.70 -19.44 -5.79
C THR A 560 -7.47 -18.65 -7.08
N LEU A 561 -7.83 -17.37 -7.12
CA LEU A 561 -7.65 -16.53 -8.32
C LEU A 561 -6.18 -16.15 -8.55
N LEU A 562 -5.35 -16.04 -7.51
CA LEU A 562 -3.89 -15.95 -7.65
C LEU A 562 -3.34 -17.17 -8.43
N MET A 563 -3.81 -18.39 -8.14
CA MET A 563 -3.41 -19.58 -8.90
C MET A 563 -3.83 -19.51 -10.38
N TYR A 564 -5.03 -18.98 -10.69
CA TYR A 564 -5.45 -18.73 -12.09
C TYR A 564 -4.50 -17.74 -12.80
N LEU A 565 -4.11 -16.66 -12.14
CA LEU A 565 -3.23 -15.63 -12.69
C LEU A 565 -1.78 -16.12 -12.85
N PHE A 566 -1.22 -16.82 -11.87
CA PHE A 566 0.12 -17.41 -11.97
C PHE A 566 0.19 -18.45 -13.11
N ARG A 567 -0.86 -19.28 -13.28
CA ARG A 567 -0.97 -20.18 -14.45
C ARG A 567 -1.01 -19.39 -15.76
N ALA A 568 -1.75 -18.29 -15.82
CA ALA A 568 -1.84 -17.46 -17.04
C ALA A 568 -0.49 -16.84 -17.45
N LEU A 569 0.43 -16.61 -16.52
CA LEU A 569 1.83 -16.22 -16.79
C LEU A 569 2.80 -17.41 -16.94
N ASN A 570 2.34 -18.65 -16.70
CA ASN A 570 3.17 -19.85 -16.59
C ASN A 570 4.25 -19.74 -15.48
N SER A 571 3.96 -19.02 -14.39
CA SER A 571 4.83 -18.85 -13.21
C SER A 571 4.82 -20.09 -12.31
N VAL A 572 5.49 -21.16 -12.73
CA VAL A 572 5.49 -22.46 -12.02
C VAL A 572 6.00 -22.32 -10.59
N ASP A 573 7.09 -21.59 -10.36
CA ASP A 573 7.69 -21.43 -9.03
C ASP A 573 6.75 -20.71 -8.03
N ASP A 574 5.97 -19.74 -8.50
CA ASP A 574 5.02 -19.01 -7.66
C ASP A 574 3.76 -19.84 -7.38
N MET A 575 3.31 -20.63 -8.37
CA MET A 575 2.25 -21.62 -8.19
C MET A 575 2.62 -22.68 -7.14
N GLU A 576 3.81 -23.28 -7.24
CA GLU A 576 4.29 -24.28 -6.29
C GLU A 576 4.50 -23.68 -4.88
N ARG A 577 5.02 -22.45 -4.78
CA ARG A 577 5.16 -21.73 -3.51
C ARG A 577 3.81 -21.43 -2.86
N LEU A 578 2.80 -21.01 -3.62
CA LEU A 578 1.44 -20.80 -3.10
C LEU A 578 0.81 -22.12 -2.64
N ALA A 579 0.93 -23.18 -3.44
CA ALA A 579 0.34 -24.49 -3.15
C ALA A 579 0.97 -25.22 -1.95
N SER A 580 2.27 -25.00 -1.69
CA SER A 580 3.00 -25.55 -0.53
C SER A 580 2.84 -24.70 0.74
N SER A 581 2.60 -23.39 0.61
CA SER A 581 2.31 -22.50 1.74
C SER A 581 0.92 -22.73 2.36
N GLU A 582 0.69 -22.21 3.57
CA GLU A 582 -0.66 -22.14 4.15
C GLU A 582 -1.58 -21.33 3.21
N ASN A 583 -2.58 -22.00 2.63
CA ASN A 583 -3.42 -21.43 1.57
C ASN A 583 -4.91 -21.78 1.75
N SER A 584 -5.77 -20.90 1.26
CA SER A 584 -7.23 -21.05 1.21
C SER A 584 -7.76 -21.47 -0.18
N CYS A 585 -6.89 -21.95 -1.09
CA CYS A 585 -7.27 -22.38 -2.44
C CYS A 585 -8.40 -23.42 -2.46
N VAL A 586 -9.33 -23.31 -3.42
CA VAL A 586 -10.38 -24.30 -3.67
C VAL A 586 -9.88 -25.37 -4.64
N VAL A 587 -9.77 -26.61 -4.15
CA VAL A 587 -9.27 -27.74 -4.95
C VAL A 587 -10.21 -28.08 -6.10
N GLU A 588 -11.52 -28.01 -5.88
CA GLU A 588 -12.58 -28.36 -6.84
C GLU A 588 -12.51 -27.54 -8.14
N GLU A 589 -12.16 -26.25 -8.03
CA GLU A 589 -11.99 -25.34 -9.17
C GLU A 589 -10.63 -25.53 -9.86
N LEU A 590 -9.58 -25.86 -9.09
CA LEU A 590 -8.21 -25.95 -9.57
C LEU A 590 -7.81 -27.33 -10.12
N GLU A 591 -8.50 -28.40 -9.72
CA GLU A 591 -8.16 -29.79 -10.09
C GLU A 591 -8.14 -29.99 -11.61
N MET A 592 -9.21 -29.60 -12.31
CA MET A 592 -9.26 -29.68 -13.78
C MET A 592 -8.28 -28.69 -14.42
N LEU A 593 -8.21 -27.45 -13.93
CA LEU A 593 -7.40 -26.37 -14.50
C LEU A 593 -5.89 -26.67 -14.47
N LEU A 594 -5.39 -27.24 -13.37
CA LEU A 594 -3.97 -27.63 -13.23
C LEU A 594 -3.65 -28.94 -13.94
N ASN A 595 -4.61 -29.89 -13.98
CA ASN A 595 -4.44 -31.13 -14.73
C ASN A 595 -4.37 -30.88 -16.25
N ASP A 596 -5.28 -30.10 -16.81
CA ASP A 596 -5.37 -29.83 -18.25
C ASP A 596 -4.22 -28.94 -18.76
N SER A 597 -3.63 -28.13 -17.89
CA SER A 597 -2.41 -27.36 -18.18
C SER A 597 -1.10 -28.14 -17.93
N GLY A 598 -1.17 -29.35 -17.37
CA GLY A 598 -0.01 -30.18 -17.08
C GLY A 598 0.80 -29.80 -15.84
N HIS A 599 0.31 -28.88 -14.99
CA HIS A 599 0.96 -28.45 -13.75
C HIS A 599 0.69 -29.44 -12.59
N LEU A 600 1.01 -30.71 -12.83
CA LEU A 600 0.73 -31.81 -11.90
C LEU A 600 1.50 -31.68 -10.57
N ARG A 601 2.71 -31.10 -10.57
CA ARG A 601 3.48 -30.83 -9.34
C ARG A 601 2.75 -29.86 -8.42
N THR A 602 2.31 -28.71 -8.94
CA THR A 602 1.46 -27.75 -8.24
C THR A 602 0.20 -28.41 -7.67
N LEU A 603 -0.46 -29.26 -8.44
CA LEU A 603 -1.66 -29.97 -8.00
C LEU A 603 -1.36 -30.98 -6.87
N ALA A 604 -0.21 -31.66 -6.90
CA ALA A 604 0.23 -32.56 -5.84
C ALA A 604 0.54 -31.79 -4.53
N PHE A 605 1.23 -30.64 -4.61
CA PHE A 605 1.43 -29.75 -3.47
C PHE A 605 0.10 -29.23 -2.89
N LEU A 606 -0.85 -28.86 -3.77
CA LEU A 606 -2.17 -28.40 -3.36
C LEU A 606 -2.97 -29.50 -2.65
N TYR A 607 -2.88 -30.76 -3.10
CA TYR A 607 -3.49 -31.87 -2.37
C TYR A 607 -2.84 -32.11 -1.01
N ALA A 608 -1.51 -32.03 -0.93
CA ALA A 608 -0.77 -32.20 0.31
C ALA A 608 -1.15 -31.13 1.35
N SER A 609 -1.19 -29.84 0.98
CA SER A 609 -1.57 -28.75 1.89
C SER A 609 -3.04 -28.77 2.32
N LYS A 610 -3.90 -29.58 1.67
CA LYS A 610 -5.30 -29.83 2.05
C LYS A 610 -5.53 -31.16 2.75
N GLY A 611 -4.47 -31.92 3.07
CA GLY A 611 -4.57 -33.23 3.71
C GLY A 611 -5.14 -34.35 2.82
N MET A 612 -5.22 -34.15 1.51
CA MET A 612 -5.68 -35.17 0.55
C MET A 612 -4.52 -36.09 0.12
N SER A 613 -3.87 -36.72 1.10
CA SER A 613 -2.61 -37.46 0.93
C SER A 613 -2.67 -38.52 -0.17
N SER A 614 -3.75 -39.29 -0.28
CA SER A 614 -3.93 -40.33 -1.31
C SER A 614 -3.94 -39.75 -2.74
N LYS A 615 -4.64 -38.64 -2.97
CA LYS A 615 -4.62 -37.94 -4.27
C LYS A 615 -3.23 -37.34 -4.57
N ALA A 616 -2.57 -36.74 -3.58
CA ALA A 616 -1.21 -36.19 -3.73
C ALA A 616 -0.21 -37.28 -4.15
N LEU A 617 -0.18 -38.39 -3.41
CA LEU A 617 0.73 -39.51 -3.63
C LEU A 617 0.46 -40.24 -4.94
N ALA A 618 -0.80 -40.32 -5.40
CA ALA A 618 -1.13 -40.84 -6.72
C ALA A 618 -0.49 -39.99 -7.85
N ILE A 619 -0.47 -38.66 -7.70
CA ILE A 619 0.18 -37.77 -8.67
C ILE A 619 1.70 -37.83 -8.55
N TRP A 620 2.28 -37.83 -7.35
CA TRP A 620 3.73 -38.01 -7.18
C TRP A 620 4.22 -39.33 -7.77
N ARG A 621 3.48 -40.43 -7.57
CA ARG A 621 3.75 -41.74 -8.17
C ARG A 621 3.60 -41.74 -9.70
N LYS A 622 2.70 -40.92 -10.27
CA LYS A 622 2.59 -40.73 -11.71
C LYS A 622 3.81 -39.96 -12.25
N LEU A 623 4.15 -38.83 -11.63
CA LEU A 623 5.32 -38.02 -11.98
C LEU A 623 6.61 -38.83 -11.96
N ALA A 624 6.85 -39.61 -10.90
CA ALA A 624 8.04 -40.46 -10.78
C ALA A 624 8.18 -41.49 -11.92
N ARG A 625 7.05 -41.99 -12.46
CA ARG A 625 7.03 -42.88 -13.65
C ARG A 625 7.18 -42.13 -14.96
N ASP A 626 6.54 -40.97 -15.11
CA ASP A 626 6.58 -40.17 -16.34
C ASP A 626 8.00 -39.61 -16.62
N PHE A 627 8.83 -39.49 -15.57
CA PHE A 627 10.28 -39.21 -15.69
C PHE A 627 11.14 -40.43 -16.10
N SER A 628 10.58 -41.65 -16.16
CA SER A 628 11.33 -42.85 -16.58
C SER A 628 11.83 -42.73 -18.02
N PRO A 629 13.09 -43.11 -18.33
CA PRO A 629 13.68 -42.85 -19.63
C PRO A 629 13.09 -43.73 -20.74
N ASN A 630 12.22 -43.15 -21.57
CA ASN A 630 12.02 -43.64 -22.92
C ASN A 630 13.36 -43.58 -23.68
N TYR A 631 13.74 -44.70 -24.30
CA TYR A 631 15.04 -44.88 -24.98
C TYR A 631 15.24 -43.86 -26.13
N GLY A 632 15.88 -42.72 -25.85
CA GLY A 632 16.17 -41.68 -26.85
C GLY A 632 16.91 -40.46 -26.27
N ASP A 633 18.18 -40.30 -26.69
CA ASP A 633 19.12 -39.20 -26.42
C ASP A 633 19.51 -38.92 -24.95
N GLN A 634 20.72 -39.35 -24.61
CA GLN A 634 21.28 -39.38 -23.26
C GLN A 634 22.43 -38.37 -23.07
N ALA A 635 22.32 -37.53 -22.04
CA ALA A 635 23.40 -36.96 -21.20
C ALA A 635 22.85 -35.76 -20.42
N ALA A 636 22.37 -34.72 -21.14
CA ALA A 636 21.88 -33.48 -20.54
C ALA A 636 20.52 -33.66 -19.85
N LYS A 637 19.57 -34.36 -20.48
CA LYS A 637 18.27 -34.71 -19.88
C LYS A 637 18.40 -35.54 -18.60
N MET A 638 19.46 -36.35 -18.50
CA MET A 638 19.61 -37.36 -17.45
C MET A 638 19.71 -36.73 -16.04
N LYS A 639 20.39 -35.58 -15.89
CA LYS A 639 20.49 -34.85 -14.62
C LYS A 639 19.18 -34.15 -14.19
N THR A 640 18.41 -33.64 -15.16
CA THR A 640 17.09 -33.02 -14.89
C THR A 640 16.03 -34.07 -14.57
N ILE A 641 16.16 -35.27 -15.14
CA ILE A 641 15.28 -36.40 -14.88
C ILE A 641 15.51 -36.96 -13.47
N THR A 642 16.77 -37.21 -13.06
CA THR A 642 17.05 -37.72 -11.71
C THR A 642 16.57 -36.75 -10.63
N SER A 643 16.85 -35.45 -10.76
CA SER A 643 16.36 -34.42 -9.82
C SER A 643 14.83 -34.31 -9.78
N GLY A 644 14.12 -34.55 -10.89
CA GLY A 644 12.66 -34.59 -10.94
C GLY A 644 12.07 -35.80 -10.20
N GLN A 645 12.71 -36.97 -10.32
CA GLN A 645 12.34 -38.18 -9.58
C GLN A 645 12.66 -38.06 -8.09
N GLU A 646 13.85 -37.59 -7.75
CA GLU A 646 14.28 -37.31 -6.37
C GLU A 646 13.31 -36.34 -5.67
N THR A 647 12.93 -35.23 -6.32
CA THR A 647 11.93 -34.29 -5.77
C THR A 647 10.59 -34.97 -5.50
N ALA A 648 10.08 -35.77 -6.44
CA ALA A 648 8.82 -36.48 -6.28
C ALA A 648 8.84 -37.52 -5.15
N VAL A 649 9.99 -38.14 -4.89
CA VAL A 649 10.17 -39.10 -3.79
C VAL A 649 10.30 -38.36 -2.46
N VAL A 650 11.08 -37.27 -2.38
CA VAL A 650 11.21 -36.45 -1.16
C VAL A 650 9.85 -35.92 -0.70
N GLU A 651 9.05 -35.36 -1.61
CA GLU A 651 7.73 -34.82 -1.24
C GLU A 651 6.71 -35.92 -0.92
N ALA A 652 6.80 -37.09 -1.56
CA ALA A 652 6.00 -38.25 -1.16
C ALA A 652 6.39 -38.75 0.24
N SER A 653 7.70 -38.79 0.56
CA SER A 653 8.20 -39.17 1.88
C SER A 653 7.74 -38.20 2.96
N ASN A 654 7.84 -36.87 2.74
CA ASN A 654 7.35 -35.83 3.64
C ASN A 654 5.86 -35.99 4.02
N ILE A 655 5.04 -36.53 3.10
CA ILE A 655 3.61 -36.81 3.33
C ILE A 655 3.44 -38.12 4.12
N LEU A 656 4.21 -39.16 3.79
CA LEU A 656 4.10 -40.48 4.41
C LEU A 656 4.69 -40.55 5.83
N GLU A 657 5.70 -39.75 6.14
CA GLU A 657 6.25 -39.57 7.49
C GLU A 657 5.18 -39.13 8.50
N LYS A 658 4.29 -38.23 8.06
CA LYS A 658 3.19 -37.68 8.89
C LYS A 658 1.91 -38.51 8.83
N SER A 659 1.85 -39.52 7.94
CA SER A 659 0.69 -40.38 7.77
C SER A 659 0.73 -41.56 8.73
N SER A 660 -0.35 -41.73 9.50
CA SER A 660 -0.59 -42.93 10.32
C SER A 660 -1.49 -43.97 9.61
N ASP A 661 -1.88 -43.72 8.36
CA ASP A 661 -2.56 -44.70 7.50
C ASP A 661 -1.54 -45.75 6.99
N GLN A 662 -1.61 -46.95 7.57
CA GLN A 662 -0.69 -48.05 7.29
C GLN A 662 -0.81 -48.58 5.85
N ASP A 663 -2.02 -48.82 5.36
CA ASP A 663 -2.27 -49.30 3.98
C ASP A 663 -1.66 -48.33 2.96
N LEU A 664 -1.83 -47.02 3.18
CA LEU A 664 -1.30 -45.95 2.33
C LEU A 664 0.24 -45.91 2.33
N VAL A 665 0.88 -46.08 3.49
CA VAL A 665 2.35 -46.15 3.59
C VAL A 665 2.89 -47.37 2.86
N LEU A 666 2.36 -48.57 3.15
CA LEU A 666 2.84 -49.82 2.55
C LEU A 666 2.61 -49.86 1.03
N GLN A 667 1.47 -49.35 0.54
CA GLN A 667 1.19 -49.24 -0.89
C GLN A 667 2.20 -48.36 -1.65
N HIS A 668 2.75 -47.33 -1.00
CA HIS A 668 3.69 -46.38 -1.61
C HIS A 668 5.17 -46.67 -1.30
N LEU A 669 5.48 -47.49 -0.29
CA LEU A 669 6.86 -47.90 0.06
C LEU A 669 7.61 -48.55 -1.13
N GLY A 670 6.94 -49.40 -1.91
CA GLY A 670 7.56 -50.17 -2.98
C GLY A 670 8.26 -49.31 -4.05
N TRP A 671 7.59 -48.27 -4.56
CA TRP A 671 8.15 -47.41 -5.60
C TRP A 671 9.10 -46.33 -5.05
N ILE A 672 8.96 -45.93 -3.78
CA ILE A 672 9.92 -45.05 -3.09
C ILE A 672 11.25 -45.79 -2.95
N SER A 673 11.22 -47.03 -2.45
CA SER A 673 12.40 -47.89 -2.30
C SER A 673 13.01 -48.36 -3.63
N ASP A 674 12.33 -48.20 -4.76
CA ASP A 674 12.93 -48.43 -6.11
C ASP A 674 13.85 -47.27 -6.52
N ILE A 675 13.62 -46.06 -5.98
CA ILE A 675 14.36 -44.84 -6.35
C ILE A 675 15.35 -44.43 -5.26
N SER A 676 14.94 -44.48 -3.99
CA SER A 676 15.80 -44.16 -2.83
C SER A 676 15.48 -45.05 -1.64
N GLN A 677 16.42 -45.93 -1.29
CA GLN A 677 16.31 -46.79 -0.12
C GLN A 677 16.39 -45.99 1.20
N MET A 678 17.22 -44.93 1.23
CA MET A 678 17.34 -44.00 2.36
C MET A 678 15.99 -43.36 2.72
N LEU A 679 15.26 -42.86 1.72
CA LEU A 679 13.97 -42.21 1.95
C LEU A 679 12.86 -43.21 2.30
N ALA A 680 12.94 -44.46 1.82
CA ALA A 680 12.04 -45.53 2.26
C ALA A 680 12.24 -45.86 3.75
N VAL A 681 13.49 -45.96 4.19
CA VAL A 681 13.86 -46.15 5.60
C VAL A 681 13.40 -44.98 6.47
N GLN A 682 13.66 -43.74 6.04
CA GLN A 682 13.24 -42.52 6.75
C GLN A 682 11.71 -42.49 6.94
N VAL A 683 10.94 -42.89 5.91
CA VAL A 683 9.48 -43.03 6.03
C VAL A 683 9.12 -44.08 7.08
N LEU A 684 9.72 -45.27 7.07
CA LEU A 684 9.37 -46.33 8.06
C LEU A 684 9.69 -45.93 9.50
N ILE A 685 10.81 -45.24 9.72
CA ILE A 685 11.38 -44.89 11.04
C ILE A 685 10.82 -43.58 11.64
N SER A 686 9.97 -42.85 10.90
CA SER A 686 9.52 -41.51 11.30
C SER A 686 8.81 -41.43 12.66
N ASP A 687 9.33 -40.53 13.51
CA ASP A 687 8.81 -40.15 14.83
C ASP A 687 7.61 -39.19 14.77
N GLN A 688 7.29 -38.65 13.58
CA GLN A 688 6.21 -37.67 13.38
C GLN A 688 4.80 -38.30 13.39
N ARG A 689 4.68 -39.63 13.52
CA ARG A 689 3.38 -40.34 13.52
C ARG A 689 2.69 -40.29 14.88
N SER A 690 1.36 -40.27 14.85
CA SER A 690 0.54 -40.43 16.06
C SER A 690 0.42 -41.90 16.48
N ASP A 691 0.20 -42.79 15.51
CA ASP A 691 0.17 -44.24 15.71
C ASP A 691 1.36 -44.90 14.99
N MET A 692 2.01 -45.85 15.66
CA MET A 692 3.11 -46.64 15.08
C MET A 692 2.58 -47.71 14.13
N LEU A 693 3.34 -47.98 13.07
CA LEU A 693 3.05 -49.07 12.11
C LEU A 693 3.31 -50.42 12.78
N SER A 694 2.51 -51.44 12.48
CA SER A 694 2.74 -52.79 13.02
C SER A 694 4.01 -53.41 12.40
N PRO A 695 5.01 -53.84 13.19
CA PRO A 695 6.27 -54.38 12.67
C PRO A 695 6.09 -55.54 11.68
N ASP A 696 5.19 -56.48 11.96
CA ASP A 696 4.97 -57.68 11.15
C ASP A 696 4.52 -57.35 9.72
N GLU A 697 3.57 -56.42 9.55
CA GLU A 697 3.08 -56.02 8.22
C GLU A 697 4.11 -55.18 7.47
N VAL A 698 4.91 -54.37 8.16
CA VAL A 698 6.04 -53.65 7.54
C VAL A 698 7.09 -54.64 7.03
N ILE A 699 7.49 -55.62 7.85
CA ILE A 699 8.44 -56.66 7.48
C ILE A 699 7.91 -57.48 6.28
N ALA A 700 6.62 -57.82 6.27
CA ALA A 700 5.99 -58.55 5.17
C ALA A 700 5.87 -57.74 3.87
N ALA A 701 5.86 -56.40 3.95
CA ALA A 701 5.72 -55.51 2.80
C ALA A 701 7.06 -55.07 2.17
N ILE A 702 8.18 -55.20 2.88
CA ILE A 702 9.51 -54.93 2.33
C ILE A 702 9.90 -56.03 1.32
N ASP A 703 10.37 -55.64 0.14
CA ASP A 703 10.88 -56.60 -0.86
C ASP A 703 12.10 -57.36 -0.27
N PRO A 704 12.07 -58.70 -0.20
CA PRO A 704 13.19 -59.51 0.31
C PRO A 704 14.55 -59.24 -0.37
N ARG A 705 14.56 -58.63 -1.56
CA ARG A 705 15.78 -58.21 -2.26
C ARG A 705 16.42 -56.93 -1.71
N LYS A 706 15.69 -56.15 -0.91
CA LYS A 706 16.12 -54.84 -0.37
C LYS A 706 16.57 -54.98 1.08
N VAL A 707 17.53 -55.89 1.29
CA VAL A 707 17.96 -56.35 2.62
C VAL A 707 18.42 -55.20 3.53
N GLU A 708 19.09 -54.17 2.99
CA GLU A 708 19.53 -53.01 3.79
C GLU A 708 18.36 -52.24 4.45
N ILE A 709 17.21 -52.13 3.78
CA ILE A 709 16.02 -51.47 4.33
C ILE A 709 15.49 -52.25 5.53
N LEU A 710 15.36 -53.57 5.38
CA LEU A 710 14.91 -54.46 6.44
C LEU A 710 15.88 -54.47 7.62
N GLN A 711 17.19 -54.52 7.35
CA GLN A 711 18.22 -54.38 8.38
C GLN A 711 18.09 -53.06 9.15
N ARG A 712 17.92 -51.91 8.48
CA ARG A 712 17.87 -50.62 9.19
C ARG A 712 16.59 -50.45 10.00
N TYR A 713 15.48 -51.02 9.52
CA TYR A 713 14.21 -51.05 10.25
C TYR A 713 14.27 -51.96 11.48
N LEU A 714 14.82 -53.17 11.36
CA LEU A 714 15.04 -54.06 12.51
C LEU A 714 16.02 -53.45 13.53
N GLN A 715 17.09 -52.81 13.05
CA GLN A 715 18.01 -52.07 13.92
C GLN A 715 17.28 -50.96 14.70
N TRP A 716 16.36 -50.23 14.07
CA TRP A 716 15.56 -49.21 14.75
C TRP A 716 14.61 -49.80 15.80
N LEU A 717 13.93 -50.91 15.47
CA LEU A 717 13.08 -51.60 16.44
C LEU A 717 13.87 -52.03 17.68
N ILE A 718 15.11 -52.49 17.51
CA ILE A 718 15.94 -52.99 18.62
C ILE A 718 16.65 -51.86 19.38
N GLU A 719 17.29 -50.91 18.69
CA GLU A 719 18.16 -49.89 19.31
C GLU A 719 17.43 -48.58 19.64
N ASP A 720 16.42 -48.18 18.85
CA ASP A 720 15.73 -46.89 18.97
C ASP A 720 14.31 -47.05 19.60
N GLN A 721 13.75 -48.27 19.65
CA GLN A 721 12.44 -48.59 20.27
C GLN A 721 12.53 -49.59 21.44
N ASP A 722 13.74 -50.02 21.82
CA ASP A 722 14.00 -50.97 22.93
C ASP A 722 13.12 -52.25 22.87
N SER A 723 12.94 -52.84 21.68
CA SER A 723 12.05 -54.00 21.48
C SER A 723 12.69 -55.33 21.91
N ASP A 724 12.32 -55.84 23.08
CA ASP A 724 12.74 -57.15 23.63
C ASP A 724 12.29 -58.41 22.84
N ASP A 725 11.67 -58.28 21.65
CA ASP A 725 11.20 -59.44 20.88
C ASP A 725 12.34 -60.23 20.23
N THR A 726 12.61 -61.40 20.80
CA THR A 726 13.56 -62.40 20.31
C THR A 726 13.47 -62.68 18.80
N GLN A 727 12.30 -62.62 18.18
CA GLN A 727 12.14 -62.87 16.74
C GLN A 727 12.84 -61.79 15.90
N PHE A 728 12.76 -60.52 16.30
CA PHE A 728 13.44 -59.43 15.60
C PHE A 728 14.95 -59.49 15.81
N HIS A 729 15.41 -59.85 17.01
CA HIS A 729 16.84 -60.04 17.31
C HIS A 729 17.44 -61.18 16.48
N THR A 730 16.81 -62.36 16.44
CA THR A 730 17.27 -63.51 15.61
C THR A 730 17.21 -63.17 14.12
N MET A 731 16.11 -62.56 13.65
CA MET A 731 15.98 -62.14 12.25
C MET A 731 17.09 -61.15 11.85
N TYR A 732 17.40 -60.16 12.70
CA TYR A 732 18.45 -59.18 12.42
C TYR A 732 19.85 -59.82 12.39
N ALA A 733 20.16 -60.69 13.36
CA ALA A 733 21.42 -61.46 13.36
C ALA A 733 21.58 -62.31 12.10
N LEU A 734 20.54 -63.06 11.70
CA LEU A 734 20.53 -63.89 10.49
C LEU A 734 20.68 -63.07 9.20
N LEU A 735 20.06 -61.88 9.11
CA LEU A 735 20.19 -61.01 7.94
C LEU A 735 21.58 -60.36 7.85
N LEU A 736 22.16 -59.94 8.98
CA LEU A 736 23.53 -59.45 9.04
C LEU A 736 24.55 -60.55 8.70
N ALA A 737 24.31 -61.78 9.17
CA ALA A 737 25.12 -62.94 8.84
C ALA A 737 25.06 -63.26 7.33
N LYS A 738 23.86 -63.35 6.74
CA LYS A 738 23.69 -63.56 5.28
C LYS A 738 24.41 -62.51 4.45
N SER A 739 24.20 -61.22 4.73
CA SER A 739 24.88 -60.16 3.98
C SER A 739 26.39 -60.10 4.23
N SER A 740 26.88 -60.57 5.39
CA SER A 740 28.32 -60.73 5.64
C SER A 740 28.92 -61.88 4.84
N LEU A 741 28.19 -63.00 4.69
CA LEU A 741 28.58 -64.12 3.81
C LEU A 741 28.61 -63.68 2.35
N GLU A 742 27.56 -63.04 1.85
CA GLU A 742 27.48 -62.51 0.48
C GLU A 742 28.63 -61.54 0.18
N THR A 743 28.96 -60.65 1.13
CA THR A 743 30.11 -59.73 0.99
C THR A 743 31.44 -60.49 0.91
N TRP A 744 31.64 -61.48 1.78
CA TRP A 744 32.86 -62.30 1.82
C TRP A 744 33.03 -63.17 0.57
N GLU A 745 31.96 -63.76 0.06
CA GLU A 745 31.96 -64.55 -1.19
C GLU A 745 32.39 -63.67 -2.39
N ILE A 746 31.83 -62.45 -2.49
CA ILE A 746 32.21 -61.48 -3.53
C ILE A 746 33.68 -61.05 -3.41
N GLU A 747 34.16 -60.76 -2.19
CA GLU A 747 35.57 -60.43 -1.95
C GLU A 747 36.49 -61.60 -2.37
N HIS A 748 36.13 -62.84 -2.01
CA HIS A 748 36.90 -64.03 -2.34
C HIS A 748 36.91 -64.35 -3.85
N GLU A 749 35.78 -64.15 -4.57
CA GLU A 749 35.72 -64.26 -6.04
C GLU A 749 36.59 -63.21 -6.75
N LEU A 750 36.58 -61.96 -6.26
CA LEU A 750 37.40 -60.86 -6.79
C LEU A 750 38.90 -61.11 -6.55
N MET A 751 39.27 -61.58 -5.36
CA MET A 751 40.66 -61.95 -5.03
C MET A 751 41.13 -63.14 -5.87
N SER A 752 40.29 -64.15 -6.08
CA SER A 752 40.57 -65.30 -6.94
C SER A 752 40.74 -64.93 -8.42
N SER A 753 40.14 -63.81 -8.85
CA SER A 753 40.17 -63.32 -10.25
C SER A 753 41.37 -62.42 -10.57
N GLY A 754 42.23 -62.09 -9.59
CA GLY A 754 43.50 -61.39 -9.81
C GLY A 754 43.38 -59.89 -10.13
N ALA A 755 42.24 -59.26 -9.87
CA ALA A 755 42.03 -57.83 -10.10
C ALA A 755 42.57 -56.98 -8.92
N VAL A 756 43.84 -56.58 -8.98
CA VAL A 756 44.41 -55.66 -7.99
C VAL A 756 43.80 -54.26 -8.16
N LEU A 757 42.94 -53.89 -7.21
CA LEU A 757 42.44 -52.53 -7.04
C LEU A 757 43.25 -51.85 -5.92
N SER A 758 43.68 -50.61 -6.16
CA SER A 758 44.36 -49.79 -5.15
C SER A 758 43.41 -49.46 -3.98
N SER A 759 43.97 -49.10 -2.83
CA SER A 759 43.22 -48.81 -1.59
C SER A 759 42.12 -47.75 -1.75
N GLU A 760 42.30 -46.78 -2.65
CA GLU A 760 41.28 -45.77 -3.00
C GLU A 760 40.07 -46.36 -3.76
N GLY A 761 40.24 -47.54 -4.37
CA GLY A 761 39.19 -48.32 -5.00
C GLY A 761 38.34 -49.12 -4.02
N GLN A 762 38.87 -49.56 -2.87
CA GLN A 762 38.06 -50.27 -1.84
C GLN A 762 36.94 -49.37 -1.30
N ILE A 763 37.21 -48.08 -1.14
CA ILE A 763 36.22 -47.05 -0.76
C ILE A 763 35.19 -46.81 -1.89
N ALA A 764 35.48 -47.19 -3.13
CA ALA A 764 34.59 -47.00 -4.28
C ALA A 764 33.61 -48.17 -4.53
N TYR A 765 33.89 -49.37 -3.99
CA TYR A 765 32.98 -50.53 -4.05
C TYR A 765 32.04 -50.63 -2.85
N SER A 766 32.39 -50.02 -1.71
CA SER A 766 31.39 -49.64 -0.70
C SER A 766 30.50 -48.56 -1.33
N GLY A 767 29.35 -48.99 -1.86
CA GLY A 767 28.58 -48.20 -2.81
C GLY A 767 28.15 -46.86 -2.24
N LYS A 768 28.23 -45.80 -3.04
CA LYS A 768 27.75 -44.42 -2.71
C LYS A 768 26.24 -44.32 -2.39
N ASN A 769 25.55 -45.45 -2.34
CA ASN A 769 24.12 -45.61 -2.11
C ASN A 769 23.79 -46.59 -0.96
N SER A 770 24.78 -47.14 -0.23
CA SER A 770 24.49 -47.99 0.95
C SER A 770 23.93 -47.14 2.09
N ILE A 771 23.00 -47.71 2.84
CA ILE A 771 22.31 -47.04 3.96
C ILE A 771 23.22 -46.85 5.19
N PHE A 772 24.32 -47.60 5.26
CA PHE A 772 25.17 -47.70 6.46
C PHE A 772 26.58 -47.16 6.24
N GLU A 773 27.08 -46.39 7.21
CA GLU A 773 28.46 -45.89 7.20
C GLU A 773 29.50 -46.95 7.61
N ARG A 774 29.08 -47.98 8.36
CA ARG A 774 29.94 -49.08 8.82
C ARG A 774 29.73 -50.35 7.99
N PRO A 775 30.78 -51.13 7.70
CA PRO A 775 30.65 -52.39 6.98
C PRO A 775 29.76 -53.38 7.74
N VAL A 776 29.02 -54.20 6.99
CA VAL A 776 28.05 -55.16 7.53
C VAL A 776 28.68 -56.10 8.58
N ARG A 777 29.94 -56.50 8.37
CA ARG A 777 30.68 -57.39 9.26
C ARG A 777 30.94 -56.78 10.65
N GLU A 778 31.34 -55.50 10.72
CA GLU A 778 31.49 -54.81 12.02
C GLU A 778 30.15 -54.63 12.74
N ARG A 779 29.07 -54.38 11.98
CA ARG A 779 27.71 -54.30 12.53
C ARG A 779 27.25 -55.65 13.11
N LEU A 780 27.52 -56.75 12.42
CA LEU A 780 27.29 -58.12 12.90
C LEU A 780 28.05 -58.39 14.21
N GLN A 781 29.36 -58.16 14.23
CA GLN A 781 30.19 -58.37 15.42
C GLN A 781 29.69 -57.53 16.62
N SER A 782 29.38 -56.26 16.39
CA SER A 782 28.86 -55.35 17.42
C SER A 782 27.52 -55.85 17.98
N PHE A 783 26.60 -56.28 17.12
CA PHE A 783 25.29 -56.78 17.51
C PHE A 783 25.35 -58.11 18.27
N LEU A 784 26.15 -59.07 17.78
CA LEU A 784 26.32 -60.38 18.43
C LEU A 784 26.93 -60.26 19.83
N GLN A 785 27.77 -59.24 20.07
CA GLN A 785 28.33 -58.96 21.39
C GLN A 785 27.31 -58.29 22.32
N SER A 786 26.59 -57.26 21.84
CA SER A 786 25.72 -56.42 22.67
C SER A 786 24.37 -57.06 23.01
N SER A 787 23.79 -57.85 22.10
CA SER A 787 22.49 -58.49 22.31
C SER A 787 22.63 -59.87 22.96
N ASP A 788 21.69 -60.22 23.83
CA ASP A 788 21.50 -61.57 24.40
C ASP A 788 20.17 -62.23 23.97
N LEU A 789 19.34 -61.54 23.18
CA LEU A 789 17.96 -61.96 22.85
C LEU A 789 17.83 -62.66 21.47
N TYR A 790 18.92 -62.93 20.76
CA TYR A 790 18.90 -63.71 19.51
C TYR A 790 19.20 -65.19 19.78
N ASP A 791 18.74 -66.08 18.90
CA ASP A 791 19.10 -67.51 18.93
C ASP A 791 20.53 -67.71 18.38
N PRO A 792 21.52 -68.11 19.19
CA PRO A 792 22.88 -68.25 18.70
C PRO A 792 23.12 -69.57 17.94
N GLU A 793 22.25 -70.58 18.09
CA GLU A 793 22.35 -71.84 17.35
C GLU A 793 21.93 -71.62 15.88
N GLU A 794 20.81 -70.96 15.62
CA GLU A 794 20.36 -70.66 14.24
C GLU A 794 21.38 -69.81 13.46
N VAL A 795 22.03 -68.85 14.11
CA VAL A 795 23.07 -68.01 13.48
C VAL A 795 24.35 -68.81 13.25
N LEU A 796 24.69 -69.74 14.15
CA LEU A 796 25.88 -70.58 14.02
C LEU A 796 25.73 -71.58 12.86
N ASP A 797 24.58 -72.26 12.75
CA ASP A 797 24.24 -73.18 11.66
C ASP A 797 24.40 -72.51 10.29
N LEU A 798 23.97 -71.25 10.17
CA LEU A 798 24.11 -70.47 8.94
C LEU A 798 25.57 -70.18 8.57
N ILE A 799 26.44 -69.89 9.56
CA ILE A 799 27.83 -69.49 9.30
C ILE A 799 28.84 -70.63 9.43
N GLU A 800 28.42 -71.86 9.79
CA GLU A 800 29.30 -73.01 10.07
C GLU A 800 30.33 -73.25 8.96
N GLY A 801 29.93 -73.13 7.69
CA GLY A 801 30.79 -73.32 6.53
C GLY A 801 31.76 -72.18 6.17
N SER A 802 31.72 -71.03 6.86
CA SER A 802 32.43 -69.80 6.44
C SER A 802 33.67 -69.45 7.28
N GLU A 803 34.48 -68.50 6.81
CA GLU A 803 35.64 -67.95 7.55
C GLU A 803 35.30 -66.76 8.47
N LEU A 804 34.03 -66.66 8.89
CA LEU A 804 33.56 -65.70 9.90
C LEU A 804 33.98 -66.13 11.33
N TRP A 805 35.30 -66.26 11.54
CA TRP A 805 35.88 -66.84 12.76
C TRP A 805 35.63 -66.01 14.03
N LEU A 806 35.66 -64.68 13.96
CA LEU A 806 35.40 -63.83 15.13
C LEU A 806 33.92 -63.89 15.54
N GLU A 807 33.04 -63.91 14.54
CA GLU A 807 31.60 -64.08 14.71
C GLU A 807 31.28 -65.43 15.36
N LYS A 808 31.89 -66.52 14.86
CA LYS A 808 31.81 -67.85 15.48
C LYS A 808 32.31 -67.87 16.93
N ALA A 809 33.44 -67.22 17.23
CA ALA A 809 33.97 -67.14 18.59
C ALA A 809 32.98 -66.44 19.54
N ILE A 810 32.31 -65.37 19.09
CA ILE A 810 31.26 -64.68 19.86
C ILE A 810 30.05 -65.60 20.10
N LEU A 811 29.58 -66.33 19.09
CA LEU A 811 28.46 -67.28 19.22
C LEU A 811 28.78 -68.43 20.17
N TYR A 812 29.92 -69.11 20.01
CA TYR A 812 30.33 -70.20 20.90
C TYR A 812 30.51 -69.73 22.35
N ARG A 813 30.97 -68.49 22.56
CA ARG A 813 31.00 -67.83 23.87
C ARG A 813 29.60 -67.64 24.46
N LYS A 814 28.61 -67.20 23.67
CA LYS A 814 27.21 -67.04 24.13
C LYS A 814 26.53 -68.38 24.40
N LEU A 815 26.87 -69.44 23.65
CA LEU A 815 26.43 -70.83 23.89
C LEU A 815 27.14 -71.54 25.06
N GLY A 816 28.09 -70.88 25.73
CA GLY A 816 28.87 -71.49 26.83
C GLY A 816 29.82 -72.61 26.39
N GLN A 817 30.14 -72.71 25.09
CA GLN A 817 31.09 -73.69 24.56
C GLN A 817 32.53 -73.17 24.68
N GLU A 818 32.97 -73.04 25.93
CA GLU A 818 34.24 -72.41 26.36
C GLU A 818 35.46 -72.90 25.54
N THR A 819 35.60 -74.21 25.34
CA THR A 819 36.73 -74.83 24.63
C THR A 819 36.80 -74.47 23.15
N LEU A 820 35.65 -74.42 22.46
CA LEU A 820 35.59 -74.12 21.02
C LEU A 820 35.81 -72.62 20.75
N ALA A 821 35.27 -71.75 21.61
CA ALA A 821 35.55 -70.33 21.56
C ALA A 821 37.05 -70.04 21.76
N LEU A 822 37.69 -70.66 22.76
CA LEU A 822 39.15 -70.54 22.98
C LEU A 822 39.96 -71.09 21.80
N GLN A 823 39.60 -72.25 21.24
CA GLN A 823 40.28 -72.81 20.08
C GLN A 823 40.25 -71.88 18.86
N ILE A 824 39.13 -71.20 18.62
CA ILE A 824 39.00 -70.26 17.50
C ILE A 824 39.81 -68.98 17.75
N LEU A 825 39.71 -68.37 18.93
CA LEU A 825 40.49 -67.18 19.31
C LEU A 825 41.99 -67.45 19.24
N ALA A 826 42.45 -68.54 19.87
CA ALA A 826 43.86 -68.87 19.99
C ALA A 826 44.50 -69.39 18.70
N LEU A 827 43.81 -70.27 17.94
CA LEU A 827 44.43 -71.02 16.83
C LEU A 827 43.98 -70.61 15.44
N LYS A 828 42.77 -70.04 15.27
CA LYS A 828 42.26 -69.58 13.97
C LYS A 828 42.48 -68.09 13.76
N LEU A 829 42.18 -67.28 14.78
CA LEU A 829 42.38 -65.82 14.76
C LEU A 829 43.79 -65.40 15.22
N GLU A 830 44.46 -66.25 16.00
CA GLU A 830 45.77 -66.00 16.61
C GLU A 830 45.79 -64.76 17.54
N ASP A 831 44.60 -64.31 17.97
CA ASP A 831 44.43 -63.20 18.90
C ASP A 831 44.63 -63.68 20.34
N CYS A 832 45.89 -63.60 20.76
CA CYS A 832 46.30 -64.00 22.08
C CYS A 832 45.74 -63.08 23.18
N GLU A 833 45.41 -61.83 22.86
CA GLU A 833 44.90 -60.85 23.84
C GLU A 833 43.41 -61.08 24.11
N ALA A 834 42.61 -61.31 23.07
CA ALA A 834 41.22 -61.72 23.21
C ALA A 834 41.08 -63.10 23.90
N ALA A 835 41.99 -64.04 23.65
CA ALA A 835 42.01 -65.33 24.34
C ALA A 835 42.36 -65.20 25.83
N GLU A 836 43.40 -64.43 26.18
CA GLU A 836 43.76 -64.10 27.57
C GLU A 836 42.60 -63.40 28.31
N GLN A 837 41.93 -62.45 27.65
CA GLN A 837 40.77 -61.74 28.20
C GLN A 837 39.57 -62.67 28.42
N TYR A 838 39.30 -63.60 27.49
CA TYR A 838 38.19 -64.55 27.66
C TYR A 838 38.43 -65.54 28.81
N CYS A 839 39.66 -66.01 29.01
CA CYS A 839 40.03 -66.78 30.20
C CYS A 839 39.81 -65.97 31.50
N ALA A 840 40.10 -64.66 31.48
CA ALA A 840 39.86 -63.78 32.63
C ALA A 840 38.36 -63.61 32.95
N GLU A 841 37.49 -63.59 31.93
CA GLU A 841 36.04 -63.51 32.06
C GLU A 841 35.41 -64.83 32.55
N ILE A 842 35.94 -65.99 32.13
CA ILE A 842 35.58 -67.30 32.68
C ILE A 842 36.00 -67.39 34.16
N GLY A 843 37.14 -66.77 34.51
CA GLY A 843 37.60 -66.62 35.89
C GLY A 843 38.07 -67.90 36.57
N ARG A 844 38.34 -68.96 35.79
CA ARG A 844 38.81 -70.26 36.30
C ARG A 844 40.25 -70.57 35.86
N PRO A 845 41.08 -71.19 36.71
CA PRO A 845 42.50 -71.46 36.40
C PRO A 845 42.72 -72.56 35.36
N ASP A 846 41.75 -73.47 35.20
CA ASP A 846 41.75 -74.53 34.20
C ASP A 846 41.62 -73.99 32.77
N ALA A 847 40.90 -72.89 32.55
CA ALA A 847 40.82 -72.21 31.25
C ALA A 847 42.19 -71.71 30.76
N TYR A 848 43.00 -71.15 31.67
CA TYR A 848 44.37 -70.74 31.36
C TYR A 848 45.29 -71.93 31.07
N MET A 849 45.14 -73.06 31.78
CA MET A 849 45.84 -74.32 31.47
C MET A 849 45.46 -74.87 30.09
N GLN A 850 44.17 -74.90 29.76
CA GLN A 850 43.68 -75.33 28.45
C GLN A 850 44.21 -74.44 27.31
N LEU A 851 44.29 -73.11 27.54
CA LEU A 851 44.87 -72.18 26.59
C LEU A 851 46.38 -72.41 26.40
N LEU A 852 47.12 -72.72 27.47
CA LEU A 852 48.53 -73.09 27.41
C LEU A 852 48.75 -74.39 26.63
N GLU A 853 47.94 -75.42 26.88
CA GLU A 853 47.95 -76.67 26.12
C GLU A 853 47.66 -76.44 24.64
N MET A 854 46.66 -75.60 24.31
CA MET A 854 46.32 -75.28 22.91
C MET A 854 47.45 -74.55 22.17
N TYR A 855 48.18 -73.63 22.82
CA TYR A 855 49.35 -73.00 22.20
C TYR A 855 50.53 -73.97 22.01
N LEU A 856 50.65 -74.99 22.86
CA LEU A 856 51.76 -75.94 22.85
C LEU A 856 51.51 -77.18 21.97
N ASP A 857 50.26 -77.58 21.76
CA ASP A 857 49.83 -78.59 20.79
C ASP A 857 48.60 -78.11 19.98
N PRO A 858 48.82 -77.26 18.95
CA PRO A 858 47.76 -76.84 18.05
C PRO A 858 47.41 -77.99 17.08
N LYS A 859 46.48 -78.85 17.51
CA LYS A 859 45.99 -80.10 16.88
C LYS A 859 45.62 -80.05 15.39
N ASP A 860 45.59 -78.86 14.77
CA ASP A 860 45.41 -78.62 13.34
C ASP A 860 46.70 -78.81 12.51
N GLY A 861 47.83 -79.20 13.12
CA GLY A 861 49.10 -79.40 12.42
C GLY A 861 49.89 -78.11 12.12
N LYS A 862 49.60 -77.03 12.86
CA LYS A 862 50.45 -75.83 12.92
C LYS A 862 51.67 -76.10 13.82
N GLU A 863 52.71 -75.27 13.71
CA GLU A 863 53.81 -75.26 14.68
C GLU A 863 53.35 -74.68 16.03
N PRO A 864 53.90 -75.15 17.17
CA PRO A 864 53.57 -74.64 18.50
C PRO A 864 53.86 -73.14 18.65
N MET A 865 52.89 -72.40 19.20
CA MET A 865 52.90 -70.95 19.34
C MET A 865 53.67 -70.50 20.60
N PHE A 866 54.96 -70.86 20.67
CA PHE A 866 55.80 -70.62 21.86
C PHE A 866 55.79 -69.16 22.35
N SER A 867 55.71 -68.18 21.45
CA SER A 867 55.65 -66.75 21.81
C SER A 867 54.39 -66.40 22.62
N ALA A 868 53.25 -67.00 22.26
CA ALA A 868 51.98 -66.83 22.97
C ALA A 868 51.99 -67.57 24.32
N ALA A 869 52.47 -68.82 24.34
CA ALA A 869 52.62 -69.61 25.56
C ALA A 869 53.53 -68.93 26.60
N VAL A 870 54.66 -68.35 26.18
CA VAL A 870 55.56 -67.58 27.07
C VAL A 870 54.90 -66.29 27.57
N ARG A 871 54.11 -65.60 26.73
CA ARG A 871 53.36 -64.39 27.14
C ARG A 871 52.31 -64.73 28.21
N LEU A 872 51.56 -65.81 28.00
CA LEU A 872 50.57 -66.32 28.94
C LEU A 872 51.18 -66.65 30.31
N LEU A 873 52.32 -67.37 30.31
CA LEU A 873 53.07 -67.69 31.52
C LEU A 873 53.64 -66.44 32.23
N HIS A 874 54.00 -65.39 31.48
CA HIS A 874 54.49 -64.14 32.04
C HIS A 874 53.39 -63.29 32.69
N ASN A 875 52.24 -63.18 32.02
CA ASN A 875 51.12 -62.34 32.45
C ASN A 875 50.24 -63.01 33.52
N HIS A 876 49.96 -64.30 33.37
CA HIS A 876 48.96 -65.04 34.15
C HIS A 876 49.54 -66.24 34.91
N GLY A 877 50.87 -66.33 35.06
CA GLY A 877 51.56 -67.41 35.78
C GLY A 877 51.12 -67.64 37.23
N GLU A 878 50.56 -66.62 37.90
CA GLU A 878 50.01 -66.75 39.26
C GLU A 878 48.69 -67.56 39.31
N ALA A 879 47.98 -67.69 38.19
CA ALA A 879 46.72 -68.42 38.08
C ALA A 879 46.89 -69.88 37.60
N LEU A 880 48.10 -70.30 37.23
CA LEU A 880 48.40 -71.63 36.71
C LEU A 880 48.97 -72.54 37.80
N ASP A 881 48.62 -73.83 37.80
CA ASP A 881 49.22 -74.82 38.70
C ASP A 881 50.66 -75.15 38.22
N PRO A 882 51.72 -74.84 39.00
CA PRO A 882 53.10 -75.06 38.57
C PRO A 882 53.42 -76.52 38.26
N LEU A 883 52.71 -77.49 38.85
CA LEU A 883 52.93 -78.91 38.58
C LEU A 883 52.39 -79.30 37.20
N GLN A 884 51.18 -78.86 36.86
CA GLN A 884 50.54 -79.16 35.57
C GLN A 884 51.26 -78.47 34.41
N VAL A 885 51.72 -77.21 34.62
CA VAL A 885 52.55 -76.49 33.63
C VAL A 885 53.84 -77.26 33.32
N LEU A 886 54.49 -77.86 34.32
CA LEU A 886 55.71 -78.65 34.13
C LEU A 886 55.44 -79.96 33.38
N GLU A 887 54.35 -80.68 33.69
CA GLU A 887 53.97 -81.91 32.98
C GLU A 887 53.70 -81.66 31.49
N VAL A 888 52.98 -80.58 31.15
CA VAL A 888 52.70 -80.20 29.75
C VAL A 888 53.99 -79.80 29.02
N LEU A 889 54.88 -79.03 29.65
CA LEU A 889 56.16 -78.62 29.06
C LEU A 889 57.16 -79.78 28.88
N GLU A 890 57.21 -80.75 29.81
CA GLU A 890 57.99 -81.99 29.62
C GLU A 890 57.48 -82.80 28.42
N PHE A 891 56.17 -82.83 28.19
CA PHE A 891 55.57 -83.54 27.05
C PHE A 891 55.98 -82.93 25.70
N VAL A 892 55.99 -81.59 25.60
CA VAL A 892 56.47 -80.88 24.39
C VAL A 892 57.96 -81.12 24.17
N SER A 893 58.76 -81.08 25.23
CA SER A 893 60.20 -81.39 25.21
C SER A 893 60.54 -82.83 24.78
N LEU A 894 59.54 -83.71 24.70
CA LEU A 894 59.66 -85.09 24.22
C LEU A 894 59.18 -85.26 22.76
N ILE A 895 58.57 -84.24 22.17
CA ILE A 895 57.98 -84.25 20.81
C ILE A 895 58.79 -83.41 19.82
N THR A 896 59.48 -82.36 20.27
CA THR A 896 60.49 -81.59 19.50
C THR A 896 61.86 -82.26 19.49
#